data_AF-A0A1G4ANX9-F1
#
_entry.id   AF-A0A1G4ANX9-F1
#
_cell.length_a   1.000
_cell.length_b   1.000
_cell.length_c   1.000
_cell.angle_alpha   90.00
_cell.angle_beta   90.00
_cell.angle_gamma   90.00
#
_symmetry.space_group_name_H-M   'P 1'
#
loop_
_entity.id
_entity.type
_entity.pdbx_description
1 polymer ?
#
loop_
_entity_poly.entity_id
_entity_poly.type
_entity_poly.pdbx_seq_one_letter_code
_entity_poly.pdbx_strand_id
1 'polypeptide(L)'
;METVQRIIKHPIETAQKTFNMGSTDTSFAAHVAGQFSTYEEDRQTTSKEAIYSTSNGTPMPHPYEAQRCGENGPLLLQDFHLIDLLSHFDRERIPERVVHAKGSGAHGFFECTDPIPELTQADIFGTKGKKCPITVRFSTVGGESGSPDLARDPRGFSVKFRTEEGNWDMVANNTPVFFLRDPAKFPMFIHTQKRDPQTHLNHMDDSFMFWNYLSENPESIHQVMILMGDRGIPDGYRFMHGYAGHTMKLVNKDGSWVYAQIHMKSQQGTKFITQEDSLTKSADYSGKDLFEAIQNGDYPKWSVEIQTMTPKEAEDAWENDKINVFDLTHVWPQGKYPLRRVGEFTLNENPQNYFAEVEQVAFNPSHLPPGIEPSADPVLQSRLFSYPDTHRHRIGVNYQQLPVNAPKTAHKIANFQRDGSMAFFNQGARPNYLSSIDPVQFKPRAVDLDKTHGHFTGQAITFLSEIRPEDFVAPRALWQKVWDEAARERFINNVTGKMELCKNQEPLKKQIAIFREVDPEIAERLEKSTGIKGYEGIANLTFNGTHNGFAREAKNKYANGVDVTSLTENNGAPGRGTHRNIDKVVNGEGARHYQFDRALPIQTYFSVRVATRFEDCTAEPFNSMHQRETMEIPYEAVLRSLTGVAQATKAASDIIDTIKQSLTSGCFVRDNDKTENQPTSLSFEGWQDLLKQRVPGMTEATLHITFVAVAVSFLRETARQNQTAKADEINHCWNIFRGALTTLSSPQTQFAAARSAQGFLSVPLCSLVKDGSIDELFRLHVWMPDGKRGNPDFHLHSHQPFAQSWILAGQGVDHSYQVEPVEHPAEATHAEYALAWNDGKGAGTAYKTHQTSSVVQNTGKLFRAVKTHSEMHTRGATYSVPAAEFHVSEVAPDSLHATIFFFDSARGFVKDAGVLGPKDGESFTQLRDPAGVTPAELAEAVSHARLQEAQE
;
A
#
# COMPACT_ATOMS: atom_id res chain seq x y z
N MET A 1 65.49 27.84 1.77
CA MET A 1 65.60 26.36 1.60
C MET A 1 64.47 25.61 2.31
N GLU A 2 63.87 26.12 3.39
CA GLU A 2 62.73 25.47 4.08
C GLU A 2 61.39 25.57 3.33
N THR A 3 61.18 26.58 2.48
CA THR A 3 59.93 26.74 1.71
C THR A 3 59.78 25.72 0.57
N VAL A 4 60.90 25.17 0.07
CA VAL A 4 60.89 24.16 -1.01
C VAL A 4 60.64 22.75 -0.45
N GLN A 5 60.92 22.49 0.83
CA GLN A 5 60.63 21.20 1.46
C GLN A 5 59.14 21.00 1.83
N ARG A 6 58.35 22.07 1.99
CA ARG A 6 56.90 21.95 2.25
C ARG A 6 56.06 21.67 1.01
N ILE A 7 56.49 22.16 -0.17
CA ILE A 7 55.76 21.97 -1.43
C ILE A 7 55.96 20.57 -2.01
N ILE A 8 57.07 19.90 -1.67
CA ILE A 8 57.40 18.55 -2.18
C ILE A 8 56.93 17.42 -1.23
N LYS A 9 56.67 17.71 0.06
CA LYS A 9 56.24 16.66 1.02
C LYS A 9 54.72 16.43 1.09
N HIS A 10 53.88 17.41 0.74
CA HIS A 10 52.44 17.24 0.89
C HIS A 10 51.74 16.32 -0.14
N PRO A 11 52.26 16.09 -1.35
CA PRO A 11 51.73 15.03 -2.22
C PRO A 11 52.25 13.63 -1.89
N ILE A 12 53.31 13.50 -1.08
CA ILE A 12 53.95 12.20 -0.83
C ILE A 12 53.33 11.47 0.37
N GLU A 13 52.81 12.19 1.37
CA GLU A 13 52.11 11.55 2.50
C GLU A 13 50.68 11.10 2.15
N THR A 14 50.02 11.77 1.20
CA THR A 14 48.67 11.36 0.73
C THR A 14 48.73 10.20 -0.27
N ALA A 15 49.86 10.02 -0.98
CA ALA A 15 50.08 8.86 -1.84
C ALA A 15 50.51 7.59 -1.06
N GLN A 16 50.94 7.72 0.20
CA GLN A 16 51.35 6.58 1.04
C GLN A 16 50.18 5.85 1.72
N LYS A 17 48.94 6.34 1.60
CA LYS A 17 47.75 5.65 2.15
C LYS A 17 47.03 4.70 1.19
N THR A 18 47.43 4.61 -0.09
CA THR A 18 46.66 3.82 -1.08
C THR A 18 47.46 2.87 -1.96
N PHE A 19 48.73 2.63 -1.65
CA PHE A 19 49.45 1.53 -2.27
C PHE A 19 50.16 0.70 -1.21
N ASN A 20 49.44 -0.29 -0.70
CA ASN A 20 50.02 -1.48 -0.11
C ASN A 20 50.71 -2.28 -1.24
N MET A 21 51.78 -1.74 -1.83
CA MET A 21 52.64 -2.37 -2.85
C MET A 21 53.51 -3.45 -2.20
N GLY A 22 52.85 -4.44 -1.62
CA GLY A 22 53.44 -5.66 -1.08
C GLY A 22 52.47 -6.83 -1.04
N SER A 23 51.20 -6.63 -1.40
CA SER A 23 50.24 -7.72 -1.55
C SER A 23 50.35 -8.32 -2.95
N THR A 24 50.68 -9.60 -3.03
CA THR A 24 50.58 -10.42 -4.26
C THR A 24 49.13 -10.81 -4.59
N ASP A 25 48.15 -10.32 -3.83
CA ASP A 25 46.73 -10.62 -4.02
C ASP A 25 46.16 -9.84 -5.23
N THR A 26 45.93 -10.57 -6.32
CA THR A 26 45.32 -10.08 -7.57
C THR A 26 43.80 -10.26 -7.60
N SER A 27 43.17 -10.60 -6.46
CA SER A 27 41.72 -10.71 -6.40
C SER A 27 41.04 -9.38 -6.69
N PHE A 28 39.84 -9.46 -7.30
CA PHE A 28 39.00 -8.28 -7.54
C PHE A 28 38.78 -7.48 -6.25
N ALA A 29 38.55 -8.18 -5.11
CA ALA A 29 38.36 -7.57 -3.81
C ALA A 29 39.57 -6.75 -3.34
N ALA A 30 40.79 -7.25 -3.54
CA ALA A 30 42.01 -6.51 -3.23
C ALA A 30 42.20 -5.29 -4.16
N HIS A 31 41.80 -5.40 -5.42
CA HIS A 31 41.90 -4.30 -6.38
C HIS A 31 40.92 -3.16 -6.08
N VAL A 32 39.67 -3.47 -5.68
CA VAL A 32 38.62 -2.46 -5.43
C VAL A 32 38.55 -2.00 -3.97
N ALA A 33 39.33 -2.60 -3.07
CA ALA A 33 39.37 -2.20 -1.66
C ALA A 33 39.81 -0.74 -1.53
N GLY A 34 38.90 0.11 -1.01
CA GLY A 34 39.14 1.54 -0.84
C GLY A 34 39.03 2.38 -2.11
N GLN A 35 38.53 1.83 -3.23
CA GLN A 35 38.29 2.58 -4.47
C GLN A 35 36.88 3.22 -4.55
N PHE A 36 35.94 2.80 -3.70
CA PHE A 36 34.57 3.34 -3.67
C PHE A 36 34.44 4.41 -2.60
N SER A 37 33.86 5.56 -2.95
CA SER A 37 33.51 6.60 -1.98
C SER A 37 32.43 6.10 -1.02
N THR A 38 32.61 6.36 0.26
CA THR A 38 31.58 6.13 1.27
C THR A 38 30.60 7.29 1.32
N TYR A 39 29.41 7.06 1.90
CA TYR A 39 28.46 8.16 2.15
C TYR A 39 29.04 9.28 3.01
N GLU A 40 29.87 8.96 4.01
CA GLU A 40 30.48 9.99 4.86
C GLU A 40 31.53 10.80 4.08
N GLU A 41 32.31 10.15 3.22
CA GLU A 41 33.24 10.85 2.34
C GLU A 41 32.51 11.77 1.37
N ASP A 42 31.44 11.29 0.72
CA ASP A 42 30.59 12.10 -0.17
C ASP A 42 29.97 13.29 0.57
N ARG A 43 29.38 13.04 1.75
CA ARG A 43 28.75 14.05 2.61
C ARG A 43 29.70 15.17 3.03
N GLN A 44 30.99 14.88 3.21
CA GLN A 44 32.00 15.84 3.69
C GLN A 44 32.86 16.43 2.55
N THR A 45 32.81 15.88 1.35
CA THR A 45 33.62 16.34 0.21
C THR A 45 33.21 17.75 -0.19
N THR A 46 34.17 18.68 -0.21
CA THR A 46 33.89 20.05 -0.63
C THR A 46 33.94 20.19 -2.16
N SER A 47 33.27 21.19 -2.71
CA SER A 47 33.32 21.47 -4.15
C SER A 47 34.73 21.75 -4.69
N LYS A 48 35.69 22.13 -3.83
CA LYS A 48 37.09 22.37 -4.22
C LYS A 48 37.90 21.09 -4.38
N GLU A 49 37.46 20.00 -3.76
CA GLU A 49 38.10 18.68 -3.81
C GLU A 49 37.55 17.82 -4.94
N ALA A 50 36.39 18.18 -5.49
CA ALA A 50 35.70 17.46 -6.56
C ALA A 50 36.15 17.91 -7.97
N ILE A 51 36.12 16.98 -8.92
CA ILE A 51 36.28 17.23 -10.36
C ILE A 51 34.91 17.04 -11.03
N TYR A 52 34.53 17.95 -11.93
CA TYR A 52 33.29 17.80 -12.69
C TYR A 52 33.36 16.61 -13.65
N SER A 53 32.39 15.72 -13.57
CA SER A 53 32.32 14.50 -14.38
C SER A 53 30.88 14.12 -14.69
N THR A 54 30.69 13.29 -15.71
CA THR A 54 29.43 12.54 -15.91
C THR A 54 29.23 11.49 -14.81
N SER A 55 28.02 10.93 -14.71
CA SER A 55 27.63 9.93 -13.70
C SER A 55 28.46 8.63 -13.75
N ASN A 56 29.07 8.31 -14.90
CA ASN A 56 30.01 7.20 -15.05
C ASN A 56 31.47 7.56 -14.68
N GLY A 57 31.70 8.75 -14.13
CA GLY A 57 33.01 9.22 -13.66
C GLY A 57 33.93 9.81 -14.73
N THR A 58 33.46 10.00 -15.97
CA THR A 58 34.28 10.61 -17.03
C THR A 58 34.42 12.12 -16.80
N PRO A 59 35.64 12.66 -16.61
CA PRO A 59 35.83 14.10 -16.42
C PRO A 59 35.38 14.90 -17.65
N MET A 60 34.64 15.98 -17.42
CA MET A 60 34.18 16.89 -18.47
C MET A 60 34.78 18.28 -18.30
N PRO A 61 35.21 18.94 -19.39
CA PRO A 61 35.86 20.25 -19.30
C PRO A 61 34.90 21.35 -18.84
N HIS A 62 33.61 21.27 -19.17
CA HIS A 62 32.63 22.29 -18.82
C HIS A 62 31.18 21.75 -18.76
N PRO A 63 30.37 22.12 -17.75
CA PRO A 63 29.01 21.58 -17.56
C PRO A 63 27.97 22.05 -18.58
N TYR A 64 28.23 23.15 -19.30
CA TYR A 64 27.27 23.73 -20.25
C TYR A 64 27.60 23.46 -21.72
N GLU A 65 28.65 22.68 -21.99
CA GLU A 65 29.00 22.31 -23.36
C GLU A 65 28.18 21.11 -23.83
N ALA A 66 27.77 21.14 -25.10
CA ALA A 66 27.04 20.07 -25.77
C ALA A 66 27.62 19.82 -27.17
N GLN A 67 27.66 18.57 -27.61
CA GLN A 67 28.13 18.21 -28.94
C GLN A 67 27.13 18.63 -30.01
N ARG A 68 27.65 19.31 -31.04
CA ARG A 68 26.87 19.77 -32.19
C ARG A 68 27.71 19.82 -33.47
N CYS A 69 27.05 19.81 -34.61
CA CYS A 69 27.72 19.92 -35.91
C CYS A 69 28.07 21.39 -36.26
N GLY A 70 29.30 21.81 -35.97
CA GLY A 70 29.75 23.20 -36.17
C GLY A 70 29.03 24.21 -35.26
N GLU A 71 29.30 25.50 -35.44
CA GLU A 71 28.76 26.55 -34.55
C GLU A 71 27.24 26.77 -34.69
N ASN A 72 26.62 26.32 -35.79
CA ASN A 72 25.22 26.58 -36.12
C ASN A 72 24.39 25.33 -36.45
N GLY A 73 24.97 24.12 -36.44
CA GLY A 73 24.25 22.88 -36.76
C GLY A 73 23.57 22.20 -35.56
N PRO A 74 22.92 21.05 -35.78
CA PRO A 74 22.14 20.34 -34.77
C PRO A 74 23.01 19.72 -33.67
N LEU A 75 22.38 19.45 -32.51
CA LEU A 75 22.97 18.63 -31.46
C LEU A 75 23.14 17.17 -31.93
N LEU A 76 24.14 16.48 -31.37
CA LEU A 76 24.39 15.07 -31.67
C LEU A 76 23.80 14.19 -30.56
N LEU A 77 22.96 13.21 -30.92
CA LEU A 77 22.36 12.27 -29.96
C LEU A 77 23.40 11.41 -29.23
N GLN A 78 24.62 11.29 -29.75
CA GLN A 78 25.72 10.57 -29.10
C GLN A 78 26.30 11.29 -27.86
N ASP A 79 25.87 12.53 -27.59
CA ASP A 79 26.35 13.30 -26.45
C ASP A 79 25.82 12.74 -25.12
N PHE A 80 26.57 11.78 -24.56
CA PHE A 80 26.24 11.19 -23.27
C PHE A 80 26.19 12.23 -22.15
N HIS A 81 27.04 13.25 -22.16
CA HIS A 81 27.05 14.28 -21.11
C HIS A 81 25.73 15.05 -21.05
N LEU A 82 25.24 15.50 -22.20
CA LEU A 82 23.94 16.18 -22.27
C LEU A 82 22.78 15.23 -21.91
N ILE A 83 22.83 13.97 -22.37
CA ILE A 83 21.81 12.97 -22.03
C ILE A 83 21.77 12.70 -20.53
N ASP A 84 22.94 12.53 -19.91
CA ASP A 84 23.09 12.23 -18.48
C ASP A 84 22.55 13.38 -17.62
N LEU A 85 22.91 14.63 -17.94
CA LEU A 85 22.38 15.83 -17.29
C LEU A 85 20.86 15.92 -17.32
N LEU A 86 20.27 15.84 -18.53
CA LEU A 86 18.82 15.98 -18.70
C LEU A 86 18.06 14.80 -18.08
N SER A 87 18.57 13.58 -18.27
CA SER A 87 17.89 12.39 -17.77
C SER A 87 17.86 12.29 -16.25
N HIS A 88 18.91 12.79 -15.57
CA HIS A 88 18.91 12.89 -14.10
C HIS A 88 17.99 14.01 -13.62
N PHE A 89 18.07 15.20 -14.23
CA PHE A 89 17.19 16.34 -13.90
C PHE A 89 15.70 15.94 -13.94
N ASP A 90 15.29 15.24 -15.01
CA ASP A 90 13.91 14.76 -15.19
C ASP A 90 13.44 13.79 -14.08
N ARG A 91 14.36 13.25 -13.26
CA ARG A 91 14.11 12.21 -12.25
C ARG A 91 14.49 12.61 -10.83
N GLU A 92 14.87 13.87 -10.60
CA GLU A 92 15.19 14.35 -9.25
C GLU A 92 13.99 14.31 -8.29
N ARG A 93 12.76 14.42 -8.81
CA ARG A 93 11.54 14.44 -7.98
C ARG A 93 11.04 13.03 -7.72
N ILE A 94 10.89 12.71 -6.43
CA ILE A 94 10.13 11.53 -5.96
C ILE A 94 8.72 11.95 -5.56
N PRO A 95 7.76 11.03 -5.43
CA PRO A 95 6.48 11.35 -4.81
C PRO A 95 6.71 12.02 -3.44
N GLU A 96 5.99 13.11 -3.17
CA GLU A 96 5.99 13.67 -1.82
C GLU A 96 5.27 12.72 -0.85
N ARG A 97 5.39 12.96 0.46
CA ARG A 97 4.55 12.25 1.43
C ARG A 97 3.09 12.65 1.21
N VAL A 98 2.18 11.68 1.19
CA VAL A 98 0.73 11.91 1.00
C VAL A 98 0.18 12.96 1.96
N VAL A 99 0.61 12.87 3.23
CA VAL A 99 0.42 13.87 4.27
C VAL A 99 1.78 14.27 4.82
N HIS A 100 1.87 15.42 5.48
CA HIS A 100 3.13 15.90 6.06
C HIS A 100 4.23 16.14 5.02
N ALA A 101 3.84 16.56 3.80
CA ALA A 101 4.75 16.80 2.70
C ALA A 101 5.72 17.96 3.01
N LYS A 102 5.19 19.13 3.39
CA LYS A 102 6.00 20.27 3.82
C LYS A 102 6.59 20.02 5.21
N GLY A 103 7.91 20.05 5.31
CA GLY A 103 8.59 19.84 6.59
C GLY A 103 10.07 20.18 6.57
N SER A 104 10.69 20.13 7.74
CA SER A 104 12.12 20.35 7.94
C SER A 104 12.62 19.47 9.08
N GLY A 105 13.92 19.19 9.12
CA GLY A 105 14.47 18.28 10.10
C GLY A 105 15.90 18.63 10.50
N ALA A 106 16.34 17.99 11.58
CA ALA A 106 17.68 18.13 12.13
C ALA A 106 18.10 16.86 12.86
N HIS A 107 19.39 16.77 13.15
CA HIS A 107 20.03 15.66 13.84
C HIS A 107 20.42 16.06 15.26
N GLY A 108 20.58 15.06 16.12
CA GLY A 108 21.07 15.29 17.47
C GLY A 108 21.09 14.04 18.32
N PHE A 109 20.91 14.22 19.62
CA PHE A 109 21.00 13.13 20.59
C PHE A 109 19.88 13.18 21.62
N PHE A 110 19.30 12.02 21.88
CA PHE A 110 18.57 11.73 23.11
C PHE A 110 19.54 11.35 24.23
N GLU A 111 19.24 11.75 25.46
CA GLU A 111 19.92 11.37 26.68
C GLU A 111 18.90 10.95 27.75
N CYS A 112 19.05 9.74 28.31
CA CYS A 112 18.21 9.28 29.42
C CYS A 112 18.60 10.01 30.72
N THR A 113 17.65 10.70 31.35
CA THR A 113 17.90 11.45 32.59
C THR A 113 17.48 10.68 33.83
N ASP A 114 16.36 9.97 33.72
CA ASP A 114 15.68 9.29 34.82
C ASP A 114 15.27 7.89 34.33
N PRO A 115 16.13 6.88 34.54
CA PRO A 115 15.89 5.52 34.07
C PRO A 115 14.57 4.93 34.59
N ILE A 116 13.99 4.06 33.77
CA ILE A 116 12.72 3.35 34.06
C ILE A 116 12.85 1.83 33.84
N PRO A 117 13.90 1.15 34.34
CA PRO A 117 14.07 -0.29 34.15
C PRO A 117 12.94 -1.12 34.76
N GLU A 118 12.14 -0.55 35.67
CA GLU A 118 10.95 -1.16 36.25
C GLU A 118 9.73 -1.14 35.32
N LEU A 119 9.73 -0.31 34.27
CA LEU A 119 8.62 -0.18 33.32
C LEU A 119 8.93 -0.79 31.95
N THR A 120 10.19 -0.73 31.52
CA THR A 120 10.58 -1.20 30.19
C THR A 120 11.97 -1.80 30.20
N GLN A 121 12.15 -2.86 29.40
CA GLN A 121 13.46 -3.43 29.10
C GLN A 121 14.20 -2.69 27.96
N ALA A 122 13.58 -1.68 27.35
CA ALA A 122 14.19 -0.90 26.27
C ALA A 122 15.46 -0.22 26.78
N ASP A 123 16.59 -0.64 26.23
CA ASP A 123 17.93 -0.30 26.70
C ASP A 123 18.22 1.22 26.69
N ILE A 124 17.58 1.97 25.78
CA ILE A 124 17.66 3.45 25.73
C ILE A 124 17.21 4.13 27.04
N PHE A 125 16.37 3.47 27.86
CA PHE A 125 15.88 3.97 29.15
C PHE A 125 16.48 3.24 30.36
N GLY A 126 17.48 2.38 30.15
CA GLY A 126 18.03 1.52 31.21
C GLY A 126 19.04 2.22 32.13
N THR A 127 19.74 3.24 31.64
CA THR A 127 20.87 3.86 32.35
C THR A 127 20.91 5.37 32.18
N LYS A 128 21.13 6.09 33.28
CA LYS A 128 21.25 7.55 33.28
C LYS A 128 22.48 8.00 32.47
N GLY A 129 22.30 9.04 31.66
CA GLY A 129 23.33 9.57 30.76
C GLY A 129 23.52 8.75 29.48
N LYS A 130 22.75 7.68 29.27
CA LYS A 130 22.84 6.90 28.03
C LYS A 130 22.37 7.75 26.86
N LYS A 131 23.22 7.84 25.82
CA LYS A 131 22.97 8.64 24.62
C LYS A 131 22.54 7.79 23.44
N CYS A 132 21.58 8.30 22.68
CA CYS A 132 21.12 7.70 21.43
C CYS A 132 21.10 8.75 20.32
N PRO A 133 21.79 8.54 19.18
CA PRO A 133 21.66 9.42 18.03
C PRO A 133 20.21 9.44 17.52
N ILE A 134 19.74 10.63 17.14
CA ILE A 134 18.39 10.83 16.62
C ILE A 134 18.37 11.65 15.33
N THR A 135 17.32 11.43 14.53
CA THR A 135 16.88 12.35 13.48
C THR A 135 15.45 12.77 13.78
N VAL A 136 15.18 14.07 13.76
CA VAL A 136 13.83 14.63 13.96
C VAL A 136 13.36 15.31 12.69
N ARG A 137 12.11 15.08 12.31
CA ARG A 137 11.42 15.82 11.25
C ARG A 137 10.13 16.42 11.78
N PHE A 138 9.97 17.70 11.54
CA PHE A 138 8.75 18.46 11.75
C PHE A 138 8.07 18.73 10.42
N SER A 139 6.76 18.96 10.44
CA SER A 139 5.98 19.19 9.22
C SER A 139 4.62 19.80 9.50
N THR A 140 3.97 20.38 8.50
CA THR A 140 2.50 20.53 8.47
C THR A 140 1.84 19.18 8.15
N VAL A 141 0.56 19.11 7.77
CA VAL A 141 -0.17 17.87 7.43
C VAL A 141 -0.82 17.93 6.05
N GLY A 142 -1.74 18.88 5.83
CA GLY A 142 -2.62 18.89 4.66
C GLY A 142 -1.92 19.38 3.39
N GLY A 143 -1.10 20.42 3.51
CA GLY A 143 -0.43 21.06 2.37
C GLY A 143 0.60 20.17 1.67
N GLU A 144 0.82 20.46 0.39
CA GLU A 144 1.89 19.85 -0.43
C GLU A 144 3.28 20.36 -0.01
N SER A 145 4.34 19.77 -0.55
CA SER A 145 5.75 20.12 -0.23
C SER A 145 6.10 21.60 -0.46
N GLY A 146 5.40 22.28 -1.36
CA GLY A 146 5.53 23.72 -1.63
C GLY A 146 4.64 24.64 -0.79
N SER A 147 3.81 24.11 0.10
CA SER A 147 2.89 24.90 0.94
C SER A 147 3.62 25.72 2.03
N PRO A 148 3.00 26.78 2.59
CA PRO A 148 3.64 27.59 3.64
C PRO A 148 3.66 26.89 5.02
N ASP A 149 4.77 27.02 5.74
CA ASP A 149 5.00 26.46 7.09
C ASP A 149 3.97 26.94 8.14
N LEU A 150 3.44 28.15 7.95
CA LEU A 150 2.54 28.81 8.90
C LEU A 150 1.05 28.65 8.55
N ALA A 151 0.70 27.67 7.70
CA ALA A 151 -0.69 27.26 7.56
C ALA A 151 -1.29 26.82 8.90
N ARG A 152 -2.57 27.12 9.15
CA ARG A 152 -3.29 26.60 10.32
C ARG A 152 -3.52 25.10 10.12
N ASP A 153 -2.76 24.29 10.85
CA ASP A 153 -2.67 22.84 10.63
C ASP A 153 -2.15 22.16 11.93
N PRO A 154 -2.33 20.85 12.17
CA PRO A 154 -1.47 20.17 13.12
C PRO A 154 -0.02 20.21 12.61
N ARG A 155 0.94 19.95 13.50
CA ARG A 155 2.33 19.74 13.09
C ARG A 155 2.75 18.31 13.37
N GLY A 156 3.37 17.67 12.39
CA GLY A 156 4.10 16.42 12.58
C GLY A 156 5.34 16.64 13.45
N PHE A 157 5.65 15.68 14.31
CA PHE A 157 6.80 15.67 15.19
C PHE A 157 7.35 14.25 15.23
N SER A 158 8.12 13.85 14.22
CA SER A 158 8.64 12.48 14.10
C SER A 158 10.08 12.38 14.56
N VAL A 159 10.39 11.41 15.43
CA VAL A 159 11.73 11.16 15.96
C VAL A 159 12.15 9.72 15.65
N LYS A 160 13.33 9.55 15.05
CA LYS A 160 13.97 8.25 14.80
C LYS A 160 15.14 8.11 15.77
N PHE A 161 15.05 7.15 16.68
CA PHE A 161 16.10 6.79 17.62
C PHE A 161 16.89 5.59 17.08
N ARG A 162 18.20 5.75 16.88
CA ARG A 162 19.08 4.69 16.41
C ARG A 162 19.66 3.91 17.58
N THR A 163 18.82 3.08 18.20
CA THR A 163 19.21 2.28 19.37
C THR A 163 20.18 1.15 18.98
N GLU A 164 20.82 0.54 19.98
CA GLU A 164 21.71 -0.61 19.77
C GLU A 164 20.97 -1.88 19.34
N GLU A 165 19.65 -1.93 19.55
CA GLU A 165 18.76 -3.06 19.23
C GLU A 165 17.84 -2.79 18.03
N GLY A 166 18.09 -1.72 17.28
CA GLY A 166 17.34 -1.36 16.08
C GLY A 166 16.82 0.07 16.13
N ASN A 167 16.23 0.52 15.02
CA ASN A 167 15.58 1.84 15.01
C ASN A 167 14.28 1.77 15.81
N TRP A 168 14.04 2.79 16.63
CA TRP A 168 12.73 3.08 17.19
C TRP A 168 12.21 4.38 16.57
N ASP A 169 11.04 4.35 15.95
CA ASP A 169 10.44 5.56 15.38
C ASP A 169 9.20 5.99 16.17
N MET A 170 9.29 7.14 16.83
CA MET A 170 8.15 7.80 17.44
C MET A 170 7.55 8.79 16.44
N VAL A 171 6.43 8.40 15.84
CA VAL A 171 5.76 9.18 14.79
C VAL A 171 4.57 9.94 15.38
N ALA A 172 4.88 11.14 15.89
CA ALA A 172 4.03 11.95 16.74
C ALA A 172 3.52 13.23 16.04
N ASN A 173 2.63 13.96 16.73
CA ASN A 173 2.15 15.30 16.35
C ASN A 173 2.40 16.32 17.47
N ASN A 174 2.19 17.61 17.20
CA ASN A 174 2.24 18.67 18.21
C ASN A 174 0.98 18.78 19.10
N THR A 175 0.02 17.87 18.91
CA THR A 175 -1.25 17.82 19.63
C THR A 175 -1.41 16.45 20.28
N PRO A 176 -2.00 16.35 21.49
CA PRO A 176 -2.11 15.11 22.24
C PRO A 176 -3.20 14.16 21.73
N VAL A 177 -4.03 14.62 20.80
CA VAL A 177 -5.18 13.89 20.25
C VAL A 177 -5.21 14.02 18.73
N PHE A 178 -6.09 13.26 18.08
CA PHE A 178 -6.33 13.36 16.65
C PHE A 178 -7.81 13.53 16.33
N PHE A 179 -8.15 13.70 15.04
CA PHE A 179 -9.51 13.99 14.60
C PHE A 179 -10.45 12.78 14.58
N LEU A 180 -9.91 11.57 14.69
CA LEU A 180 -10.66 10.33 14.51
C LEU A 180 -10.15 9.23 15.43
N ARG A 181 -11.02 8.25 15.68
CA ARG A 181 -10.73 7.01 16.41
C ARG A 181 -10.98 5.74 15.58
N ASP A 182 -11.69 5.85 14.46
CA ASP A 182 -11.88 4.74 13.52
C ASP A 182 -10.92 4.89 12.33
N PRO A 183 -10.02 3.92 12.06
CA PRO A 183 -8.94 4.09 11.08
C PRO A 183 -9.43 4.22 9.63
N ALA A 184 -10.58 3.61 9.29
CA ALA A 184 -11.16 3.70 7.95
C ALA A 184 -11.54 5.14 7.55
N LYS A 185 -11.70 6.03 8.54
CA LYS A 185 -11.99 7.45 8.32
C LYS A 185 -10.78 8.24 7.82
N PHE A 186 -9.55 7.74 8.00
CA PHE A 186 -8.33 8.50 7.71
C PHE A 186 -8.20 8.97 6.25
N PRO A 187 -8.40 8.13 5.22
CA PRO A 187 -8.34 8.61 3.83
C PRO A 187 -9.40 9.67 3.54
N MET A 188 -10.64 9.47 4.03
CA MET A 188 -11.75 10.39 3.80
C MET A 188 -11.51 11.73 4.51
N PHE A 189 -11.00 11.71 5.74
CA PHE A 189 -10.59 12.91 6.45
C PHE A 189 -9.50 13.65 5.68
N ILE A 190 -8.41 12.98 5.29
CA ILE A 190 -7.30 13.63 4.58
C ILE A 190 -7.72 14.23 3.25
N HIS A 191 -8.61 13.58 2.49
CA HIS A 191 -9.17 14.17 1.26
C HIS A 191 -9.83 15.54 1.52
N THR A 192 -10.51 15.70 2.67
CA THR A 192 -11.18 16.97 3.03
C THR A 192 -10.20 18.08 3.46
N GLN A 193 -8.98 17.70 3.83
CA GLN A 193 -7.90 18.62 4.18
C GLN A 193 -6.99 18.95 2.99
N LYS A 194 -7.19 18.26 1.86
CA LYS A 194 -6.44 18.43 0.61
C LYS A 194 -7.22 19.36 -0.33
N ARG A 195 -7.30 19.01 -1.61
CA ARG A 195 -7.88 19.81 -2.66
C ARG A 195 -9.19 19.21 -3.12
N ASP A 196 -10.15 20.06 -3.39
CA ASP A 196 -11.40 19.68 -4.05
C ASP A 196 -11.09 19.07 -5.43
N PRO A 197 -11.70 17.92 -5.79
CA PRO A 197 -11.34 17.21 -7.01
C PRO A 197 -11.77 17.92 -8.30
N GLN A 198 -12.72 18.85 -8.25
CA GLN A 198 -13.20 19.58 -9.43
C GLN A 198 -12.45 20.89 -9.63
N THR A 199 -12.30 21.67 -8.56
CA THR A 199 -11.76 23.03 -8.59
C THR A 199 -10.27 23.09 -8.26
N HIS A 200 -9.74 22.02 -7.64
CA HIS A 200 -8.37 21.94 -7.13
C HIS A 200 -8.03 23.00 -6.07
N LEU A 201 -9.04 23.68 -5.53
CA LEU A 201 -8.92 24.63 -4.43
C LEU A 201 -8.78 23.90 -3.10
N ASN A 202 -8.10 24.52 -2.14
CA ASN A 202 -8.01 24.02 -0.78
C ASN A 202 -9.05 24.72 0.11
N HIS A 203 -9.13 24.28 1.36
CA HIS A 203 -10.10 24.80 2.32
C HIS A 203 -9.87 26.24 2.78
N MET A 204 -8.80 26.91 2.33
CA MET A 204 -8.56 28.34 2.57
C MET A 204 -9.32 29.23 1.58
N ASP A 205 -9.80 28.66 0.47
CA ASP A 205 -10.66 29.35 -0.50
C ASP A 205 -12.12 28.87 -0.42
N ASP A 206 -12.34 27.56 -0.23
CA ASP A 206 -13.67 26.98 -0.03
C ASP A 206 -13.66 25.93 1.08
N SER A 207 -14.24 26.27 2.23
CA SER A 207 -14.22 25.39 3.41
C SER A 207 -15.39 24.41 3.49
N PHE A 208 -16.18 24.24 2.41
CA PHE A 208 -17.31 23.31 2.39
C PHE A 208 -16.91 21.88 2.74
N MET A 209 -15.92 21.29 2.07
CA MET A 209 -15.49 19.90 2.36
C MET A 209 -15.00 19.73 3.79
N PHE A 210 -14.29 20.74 4.31
CA PHE A 210 -13.77 20.78 5.68
C PHE A 210 -14.91 20.71 6.70
N TRP A 211 -15.88 21.63 6.62
CA TRP A 211 -16.99 21.66 7.57
C TRP A 211 -18.00 20.53 7.34
N ASN A 212 -18.25 20.14 6.09
CA ASN A 212 -19.15 19.03 5.77
C ASN A 212 -18.66 17.73 6.41
N TYR A 213 -17.37 17.42 6.32
CA TYR A 213 -16.83 16.23 6.99
C TYR A 213 -16.89 16.33 8.52
N LEU A 214 -16.42 17.43 9.11
CA LEU A 214 -16.34 17.58 10.57
C LEU A 214 -17.72 17.57 11.23
N SER A 215 -18.72 18.17 10.58
CA SER A 215 -20.10 18.19 11.08
C SER A 215 -20.81 16.83 11.03
N GLU A 216 -20.22 15.85 10.34
CA GLU A 216 -20.69 14.46 10.26
C GLU A 216 -19.85 13.49 11.12
N ASN A 217 -18.76 13.98 11.72
CA ASN A 217 -17.82 13.22 12.54
C ASN A 217 -17.49 14.02 13.83
N PRO A 218 -18.48 14.18 14.74
CA PRO A 218 -18.34 14.98 15.96
C PRO A 218 -17.21 14.53 16.90
N GLU A 219 -16.69 13.30 16.79
CA GLU A 219 -15.54 12.85 17.57
C GLU A 219 -14.28 13.70 17.35
N SER A 220 -14.23 14.43 16.23
CA SER A 220 -13.14 15.33 15.87
C SER A 220 -13.07 16.60 16.71
N ILE A 221 -14.13 16.94 17.46
CA ILE A 221 -14.33 18.25 18.07
C ILE A 221 -13.16 18.70 18.95
N HIS A 222 -12.56 17.78 19.70
CA HIS A 222 -11.42 18.09 20.55
C HIS A 222 -10.22 18.60 19.76
N GLN A 223 -9.86 17.88 18.70
CA GLN A 223 -8.74 18.26 17.86
C GLN A 223 -9.07 19.50 17.00
N VAL A 224 -10.31 19.67 16.56
CA VAL A 224 -10.77 20.89 15.88
C VAL A 224 -10.58 22.12 16.77
N MET A 225 -10.92 22.02 18.06
CA MET A 225 -10.69 23.12 18.99
C MET A 225 -9.20 23.45 19.14
N ILE A 226 -8.33 22.44 19.23
CA ILE A 226 -6.89 22.67 19.32
C ILE A 226 -6.34 23.30 18.02
N LEU A 227 -6.78 22.84 16.85
CA LEU A 227 -6.39 23.36 15.54
C LEU A 227 -6.82 24.83 15.36
N MET A 228 -8.04 25.17 15.77
CA MET A 228 -8.59 26.52 15.61
C MET A 228 -8.14 27.48 16.73
N GLY A 229 -7.56 26.95 17.81
CA GLY A 229 -6.89 27.74 18.84
C GLY A 229 -5.46 28.13 18.47
N ASP A 230 -4.72 28.62 19.47
CA ASP A 230 -3.36 29.13 19.29
C ASP A 230 -2.34 28.06 18.84
N ARG A 231 -2.59 26.78 19.14
CA ARG A 231 -1.68 25.68 18.76
C ARG A 231 -1.72 25.33 17.28
N GLY A 232 -2.67 25.87 16.51
CA GLY A 232 -2.78 25.64 15.07
C GLY A 232 -1.70 26.32 14.23
N ILE A 233 -1.04 27.36 14.76
CA ILE A 233 0.06 28.07 14.10
C ILE A 233 1.17 28.33 15.12
N PRO A 234 2.03 27.34 15.43
CA PRO A 234 3.17 27.57 16.32
C PRO A 234 4.16 28.56 15.73
N ASP A 235 4.82 29.34 16.60
CA ASP A 235 5.91 30.25 16.22
C ASP A 235 7.21 29.45 15.99
N GLY A 236 7.28 28.75 14.86
CA GLY A 236 8.39 27.85 14.57
C GLY A 236 8.33 26.51 15.32
N TYR A 237 9.14 25.56 14.87
CA TYR A 237 9.11 24.18 15.41
C TYR A 237 9.66 24.08 16.83
N ARG A 238 10.53 25.00 17.26
CA ARG A 238 11.22 24.94 18.56
C ARG A 238 10.31 25.28 19.73
N PHE A 239 9.18 25.96 19.48
CA PHE A 239 8.24 26.43 20.50
C PHE A 239 6.92 25.63 20.49
N MET A 240 6.98 24.35 20.12
CA MET A 240 5.85 23.43 20.26
C MET A 240 6.24 22.17 21.01
N HIS A 241 5.26 21.61 21.72
CA HIS A 241 5.37 20.26 22.27
C HIS A 241 5.17 19.21 21.18
N GLY A 242 5.60 17.99 21.43
CA GLY A 242 5.25 16.79 20.68
C GLY A 242 4.55 15.78 21.56
N TYR A 243 3.70 14.94 20.96
CA TYR A 243 2.90 13.93 21.64
C TYR A 243 2.77 12.72 20.75
N ALA A 244 3.01 11.53 21.29
CA ALA A 244 2.72 10.28 20.59
C ALA A 244 1.25 10.20 20.13
N GLY A 245 0.34 10.81 20.90
CA GLY A 245 -1.11 10.73 20.74
C GLY A 245 -1.63 9.38 21.20
N HIS A 246 -1.13 8.32 20.57
CA HIS A 246 -1.47 6.94 20.91
C HIS A 246 -0.97 6.53 22.28
N THR A 247 -1.71 5.63 22.89
CA THR A 247 -1.22 4.79 23.99
C THR A 247 -0.29 3.72 23.44
N MET A 248 0.86 3.53 24.08
CA MET A 248 1.82 2.46 23.83
C MET A 248 1.83 1.49 25.02
N LYS A 249 2.48 0.34 24.89
CA LYS A 249 2.81 -0.54 26.01
C LYS A 249 4.31 -0.48 26.30
N LEU A 250 4.66 -0.35 27.57
CA LEU A 250 6.03 -0.53 28.06
C LEU A 250 6.10 -1.88 28.78
N VAL A 251 7.03 -2.74 28.34
CA VAL A 251 7.17 -4.12 28.84
C VAL A 251 8.51 -4.29 29.55
N ASN A 252 8.46 -4.66 30.82
CA ASN A 252 9.63 -4.93 31.67
C ASN A 252 10.19 -6.35 31.43
N LYS A 253 11.39 -6.63 31.94
CA LYS A 253 12.14 -7.89 31.83
C LYS A 253 11.43 -9.10 32.45
N ASP A 254 10.55 -8.90 33.43
CA ASP A 254 9.75 -9.98 34.04
C ASP A 254 8.46 -10.29 33.24
N GLY A 255 8.18 -9.52 32.18
CA GLY A 255 6.98 -9.62 31.36
C GLY A 255 5.78 -8.83 31.91
N SER A 256 5.93 -8.13 33.03
CA SER A 256 4.94 -7.12 33.46
C SER A 256 4.96 -5.93 32.49
N TRP A 257 3.82 -5.26 32.37
CA TRP A 257 3.68 -4.16 31.42
C TRP A 257 2.68 -3.10 31.89
N VAL A 258 2.85 -1.89 31.38
CA VAL A 258 1.95 -0.74 31.59
C VAL A 258 1.59 -0.10 30.26
N TYR A 259 0.43 0.55 30.21
CA TYR A 259 0.12 1.51 29.17
C TYR A 259 0.87 2.81 29.41
N ALA A 260 1.32 3.46 28.34
CA ALA A 260 2.03 4.74 28.42
C ALA A 260 1.62 5.72 27.32
N GLN A 261 1.43 6.98 27.69
CA GLN A 261 1.44 8.12 26.75
C GLN A 261 2.78 8.82 26.83
N ILE A 262 3.39 9.15 25.68
CA ILE A 262 4.72 9.78 25.59
C ILE A 262 4.58 11.23 25.13
N HIS A 263 5.23 12.13 25.85
CA HIS A 263 5.20 13.58 25.67
C HIS A 263 6.61 14.13 25.47
N MET A 264 6.77 15.05 24.52
CA MET A 264 8.00 15.77 24.22
C MET A 264 7.79 17.24 24.51
N LYS A 265 8.21 17.69 25.69
CA LYS A 265 7.94 19.03 26.19
C LYS A 265 9.09 19.97 25.83
N SER A 266 8.86 20.88 24.88
CA SER A 266 9.81 21.94 24.55
C SER A 266 10.28 22.67 25.80
N GLN A 267 11.60 22.75 25.97
CA GLN A 267 12.24 23.49 27.06
C GLN A 267 12.30 25.01 26.76
N GLN A 268 11.96 25.41 25.54
CA GLN A 268 11.85 26.81 25.10
C GLN A 268 10.47 27.41 25.43
N GLY A 269 9.55 26.60 25.98
CA GLY A 269 8.15 26.96 26.16
C GLY A 269 7.33 26.81 24.88
N THR A 270 6.07 27.28 24.92
CA THR A 270 5.18 27.28 23.75
C THR A 270 4.85 28.69 23.30
N LYS A 271 4.88 28.91 21.99
CA LYS A 271 4.52 30.19 21.34
C LYS A 271 3.67 29.93 20.10
N PHE A 272 2.94 30.95 19.68
CA PHE A 272 2.07 30.91 18.50
C PHE A 272 2.16 32.20 17.70
N ILE A 273 1.74 32.13 16.45
CA ILE A 273 1.57 33.27 15.54
C ILE A 273 0.06 33.40 15.25
N THR A 274 -0.43 34.63 15.17
CA THR A 274 -1.84 34.87 14.81
C THR A 274 -2.09 34.57 13.33
N GLN A 275 -3.35 34.38 12.93
CA GLN A 275 -3.68 34.16 11.52
C GLN A 275 -3.21 35.32 10.63
N GLU A 276 -3.37 36.56 11.10
CA GLU A 276 -2.97 37.78 10.39
C GLU A 276 -1.44 37.89 10.25
N ASP A 277 -0.71 37.69 11.35
CA ASP A 277 0.76 37.76 11.33
C ASP A 277 1.38 36.68 10.45
N SER A 278 0.75 35.50 10.35
CA SER A 278 1.25 34.39 9.53
C SER A 278 1.40 34.75 8.05
N LEU A 279 0.55 35.66 7.55
CA LEU A 279 0.54 36.10 6.15
C LEU A 279 1.71 37.04 5.81
N THR A 280 2.39 37.57 6.82
CA THR A 280 3.50 38.54 6.65
C THR A 280 4.87 37.88 6.69
N LYS A 281 4.95 36.59 7.04
CA LYS A 281 6.21 35.86 7.20
C LYS A 281 6.54 35.01 5.97
N SER A 282 7.79 34.56 5.91
CA SER A 282 8.25 33.64 4.87
C SER A 282 7.43 32.34 4.87
N ALA A 283 7.15 31.81 3.68
CA ALA A 283 6.55 30.49 3.51
C ALA A 283 7.41 29.34 4.09
N ASP A 284 8.69 29.60 4.36
CA ASP A 284 9.66 28.65 4.93
C ASP A 284 10.11 29.04 6.35
N TYR A 285 9.29 29.85 7.05
CA TYR A 285 9.66 30.46 8.33
C TYR A 285 10.12 29.45 9.39
N SER A 286 9.41 28.32 9.55
CA SER A 286 9.69 27.37 10.62
C SER A 286 10.94 26.55 10.34
N GLY A 287 11.15 26.17 9.06
CA GLY A 287 12.38 25.52 8.62
C GLY A 287 13.59 26.44 8.75
N LYS A 288 13.44 27.70 8.36
CA LYS A 288 14.48 28.73 8.51
C LYS A 288 14.85 28.97 9.97
N ASP A 289 13.86 29.17 10.86
CA ASP A 289 14.11 29.35 12.31
C ASP A 289 14.90 28.17 12.90
N LEU A 290 14.50 26.93 12.59
CA LEU A 290 15.20 25.74 13.09
C LEU A 290 16.65 25.69 12.59
N PHE A 291 16.86 25.91 11.29
CA PHE A 291 18.18 25.84 10.68
C PHE A 291 19.13 26.92 11.24
N GLU A 292 18.67 28.16 11.29
CA GLU A 292 19.46 29.30 11.79
C GLU A 292 19.74 29.18 13.28
N ALA A 293 18.78 28.69 14.09
CA ALA A 293 19.01 28.47 15.51
C ALA A 293 20.15 27.47 15.75
N ILE A 294 20.14 26.33 15.05
CA ILE A 294 21.20 25.32 15.16
C ILE A 294 22.54 25.87 14.65
N GLN A 295 22.53 26.59 13.52
CA GLN A 295 23.75 27.21 12.97
C GLN A 295 24.38 28.22 13.93
N ASN A 296 23.56 28.93 14.70
CA ASN A 296 24.00 29.91 15.69
C ASN A 296 24.32 29.30 17.08
N GLY A 297 24.21 27.98 17.24
CA GLY A 297 24.45 27.30 18.51
C GLY A 297 23.30 27.37 19.53
N ASP A 298 22.13 27.90 19.13
CA ASP A 298 20.90 27.91 19.94
C ASP A 298 20.14 26.58 19.76
N TYR A 299 20.73 25.51 20.30
CA TYR A 299 20.25 24.14 20.13
C TYR A 299 18.91 23.91 20.86
N PRO A 300 17.81 23.65 20.14
CA PRO A 300 16.52 23.43 20.79
C PRO A 300 16.47 22.07 21.51
N LYS A 301 15.75 22.05 22.64
CA LYS A 301 15.64 20.90 23.52
C LYS A 301 14.19 20.54 23.86
N TRP A 302 13.97 19.26 24.09
CA TRP A 302 12.69 18.74 24.57
C TRP A 302 12.93 17.71 25.67
N SER A 303 12.21 17.86 26.79
CA SER A 303 12.11 16.82 27.81
C SER A 303 11.19 15.70 27.28
N VAL A 304 11.59 14.45 27.48
CA VAL A 304 10.76 13.28 27.20
C VAL A 304 10.13 12.84 28.52
N GLU A 305 8.80 12.81 28.55
CA GLU A 305 7.99 12.53 29.73
C GLU A 305 6.91 11.50 29.40
N ILE A 306 6.50 10.70 30.39
CA ILE A 306 5.47 9.68 30.23
C ILE A 306 4.35 9.83 31.26
N GLN A 307 3.12 9.52 30.87
CA GLN A 307 2.04 9.13 31.78
C GLN A 307 1.88 7.62 31.70
N THR A 308 1.55 6.95 32.80
CA THR A 308 1.38 5.48 32.80
C THR A 308 0.07 5.05 33.46
N MET A 309 -0.51 3.97 32.96
CA MET A 309 -1.59 3.22 33.62
C MET A 309 -1.26 1.73 33.62
N THR A 310 -1.44 1.07 34.75
CA THR A 310 -1.53 -0.39 34.79
C THR A 310 -2.77 -0.87 34.01
N PRO A 311 -2.82 -2.14 33.58
CA PRO A 311 -4.00 -2.68 32.91
C PRO A 311 -5.27 -2.52 33.75
N LYS A 312 -5.15 -2.67 35.08
CA LYS A 312 -6.26 -2.50 36.02
C LYS A 312 -6.72 -1.05 36.11
N GLU A 313 -5.78 -0.09 36.20
CA GLU A 313 -6.11 1.34 36.19
C GLU A 313 -6.79 1.76 34.88
N ALA A 314 -6.43 1.16 33.74
CA ALA A 314 -7.11 1.42 32.47
C ALA A 314 -8.58 0.95 32.50
N GLU A 315 -8.88 -0.21 33.09
CA GLU A 315 -10.27 -0.64 33.32
C GLU A 315 -11.00 0.34 34.24
N ASP A 316 -10.36 0.71 35.35
CA ASP A 316 -10.98 1.61 36.34
C ASP A 316 -11.16 3.03 35.79
N ALA A 317 -10.30 3.48 34.85
CA ALA A 317 -10.45 4.75 34.14
C ALA A 317 -11.69 4.75 33.24
N TRP A 318 -11.98 3.63 32.56
CA TRP A 318 -13.21 3.48 31.79
C TRP A 318 -14.45 3.42 32.69
N GLU A 319 -14.42 2.60 33.74
CA GLU A 319 -15.58 2.40 34.62
C GLU A 319 -15.98 3.69 35.34
N ASN A 320 -15.00 4.42 35.88
CA ASN A 320 -15.25 5.58 36.75
C ASN A 320 -15.26 6.92 36.00
N ASP A 321 -14.39 7.08 34.99
CA ASP A 321 -14.17 8.38 34.33
C ASP A 321 -14.52 8.38 32.84
N LYS A 322 -14.88 7.21 32.27
CA LYS A 322 -15.15 7.01 30.83
C LYS A 322 -13.97 7.41 29.93
N ILE A 323 -12.75 7.26 30.43
CA ILE A 323 -11.52 7.47 29.66
C ILE A 323 -11.19 6.18 28.91
N ASN A 324 -11.18 6.24 27.58
CA ASN A 324 -10.77 5.13 26.75
C ASN A 324 -9.29 5.26 26.37
N VAL A 325 -8.45 4.37 26.90
CA VAL A 325 -7.00 4.36 26.62
C VAL A 325 -6.67 4.01 25.16
N PHE A 326 -7.60 3.49 24.37
CA PHE A 326 -7.41 3.18 22.95
C PHE A 326 -8.05 4.22 22.02
N ASP A 327 -8.60 5.30 22.57
CA ASP A 327 -9.24 6.36 21.82
C ASP A 327 -8.30 7.54 21.62
N LEU A 328 -7.83 7.70 20.38
CA LEU A 328 -6.91 8.77 20.00
C LEU A 328 -7.51 10.18 20.10
N THR A 329 -8.82 10.31 20.37
CA THR A 329 -9.48 11.60 20.57
C THR A 329 -9.50 12.04 22.06
N HIS A 330 -9.08 11.16 22.97
CA HIS A 330 -9.11 11.37 24.43
C HIS A 330 -7.72 11.71 25.01
N VAL A 331 -7.71 12.45 26.12
CA VAL A 331 -6.49 12.76 26.89
C VAL A 331 -6.57 12.17 28.29
N TRP A 332 -5.42 11.87 28.88
CA TRP A 332 -5.34 11.42 30.27
C TRP A 332 -5.16 12.62 31.21
N PRO A 333 -6.06 12.85 32.19
CA PRO A 333 -5.93 13.96 33.11
C PRO A 333 -4.61 13.90 33.90
N GLN A 334 -3.75 14.90 33.72
CA GLN A 334 -2.42 14.93 34.33
C GLN A 334 -2.46 15.01 35.87
N GLY A 335 -3.55 15.50 36.46
CA GLY A 335 -3.75 15.48 37.91
C GLY A 335 -3.98 14.08 38.49
N LYS A 336 -4.44 13.12 37.67
CA LYS A 336 -4.66 11.72 38.06
C LYS A 336 -3.50 10.82 37.63
N TYR A 337 -2.97 11.06 36.43
CA TYR A 337 -1.84 10.33 35.86
C TYR A 337 -0.70 11.33 35.59
N PRO A 338 0.15 11.64 36.59
CA PRO A 338 1.16 12.70 36.45
C PRO A 338 2.24 12.34 35.43
N LEU A 339 2.83 13.39 34.85
CA LEU A 339 3.98 13.26 33.96
C LEU A 339 5.23 12.89 34.75
N ARG A 340 5.95 11.86 34.29
CA ARG A 340 7.27 11.48 34.78
C ARG A 340 8.29 11.71 33.67
N ARG A 341 9.30 12.53 33.94
CA ARG A 341 10.46 12.70 33.06
C ARG A 341 11.28 11.41 32.98
N VAL A 342 11.75 11.07 31.78
CA VAL A 342 12.59 9.89 31.51
C VAL A 342 13.86 10.23 30.72
N GLY A 343 13.86 11.35 30.01
CA GLY A 343 15.02 11.83 29.27
C GLY A 343 14.83 13.21 28.70
N GLU A 344 15.74 13.59 27.83
CA GLU A 344 15.63 14.77 26.96
C GLU A 344 16.34 14.51 25.63
N PHE A 345 16.02 15.29 24.61
CA PHE A 345 16.86 15.35 23.42
C PHE A 345 17.18 16.78 23.02
N THR A 346 18.35 16.93 22.39
CA THR A 346 18.88 18.19 21.86
C THR A 346 19.14 18.01 20.37
N LEU A 347 18.71 18.96 19.54
CA LEU A 347 19.05 19.02 18.11
C LEU A 347 20.21 19.98 17.91
N ASN A 348 21.32 19.48 17.39
CA ASN A 348 22.58 20.23 17.32
C ASN A 348 23.31 20.15 15.98
N GLU A 349 22.71 19.52 14.98
CA GLU A 349 23.28 19.43 13.64
C GLU A 349 22.20 19.58 12.57
N ASN A 350 22.43 20.49 11.63
CA ASN A 350 21.60 20.65 10.43
C ASN A 350 21.92 19.55 9.40
N PRO A 351 20.95 19.15 8.56
CA PRO A 351 21.24 18.29 7.42
C PRO A 351 22.24 18.99 6.49
N GLN A 352 23.19 18.23 5.94
CA GLN A 352 24.08 18.71 4.87
C GLN A 352 23.36 18.71 3.52
N ASN A 353 22.43 17.77 3.32
CA ASN A 353 21.56 17.73 2.15
C ASN A 353 20.11 17.45 2.54
N TYR A 354 19.23 18.44 2.32
CA TYR A 354 17.80 18.32 2.65
C TYR A 354 17.15 17.10 1.99
N PHE A 355 17.42 16.85 0.71
CA PHE A 355 16.77 15.75 -0.01
C PHE A 355 17.18 14.39 0.56
N ALA A 356 18.48 14.15 0.76
CA ALA A 356 19.02 12.90 1.28
C ALA A 356 18.67 12.64 2.75
N GLU A 357 18.66 13.68 3.60
CA GLU A 357 18.55 13.52 5.06
C GLU A 357 17.15 13.88 5.61
N VAL A 358 16.35 14.66 4.89
CA VAL A 358 15.00 15.11 5.33
C VAL A 358 13.89 14.63 4.40
N GLU A 359 14.08 14.73 3.09
CA GLU A 359 13.05 14.24 2.16
C GLU A 359 13.02 12.71 2.12
N GLN A 360 14.17 12.05 2.11
CA GLN A 360 14.27 10.58 2.04
C GLN A 360 14.23 9.85 3.41
N VAL A 361 14.18 10.56 4.54
CA VAL A 361 14.00 9.88 5.84
C VAL A 361 12.62 9.23 5.96
N ALA A 362 12.57 7.96 6.31
CA ALA A 362 11.37 7.15 6.44
C ALA A 362 11.14 6.80 7.91
N PHE A 363 10.15 7.44 8.53
CA PHE A 363 9.68 7.10 9.88
C PHE A 363 8.56 6.06 9.80
N ASN A 364 8.54 5.10 10.71
CA ASN A 364 7.55 4.02 10.69
C ASN A 364 7.18 3.57 12.12
N PRO A 365 5.94 3.74 12.59
CA PRO A 365 5.53 3.35 13.94
C PRO A 365 5.61 1.84 14.23
N SER A 366 5.81 0.97 13.22
CA SER A 366 6.11 -0.46 13.45
C SER A 366 7.59 -0.76 13.73
N HIS A 367 8.48 0.24 13.67
CA HIS A 367 9.86 0.12 14.14
C HIS A 367 9.88 0.28 15.66
N LEU A 368 9.76 -0.84 16.37
CA LEU A 368 9.74 -0.91 17.84
C LEU A 368 10.86 -1.83 18.34
N PRO A 369 11.71 -1.36 19.29
CA PRO A 369 12.71 -2.20 19.94
C PRO A 369 12.07 -3.04 21.06
N PRO A 370 12.75 -4.09 21.55
CA PRO A 370 12.28 -4.87 22.69
C PRO A 370 11.91 -3.99 23.89
N GLY A 371 10.76 -4.25 24.50
CA GLY A 371 10.26 -3.50 25.66
C GLY A 371 9.31 -2.34 25.33
N ILE A 372 9.05 -2.07 24.05
CA ILE A 372 8.04 -1.11 23.59
C ILE A 372 7.13 -1.85 22.60
N GLU A 373 5.84 -1.91 22.90
CA GLU A 373 4.85 -2.64 22.11
C GLU A 373 3.66 -1.73 21.75
N PRO A 374 2.95 -1.98 20.63
CA PRO A 374 1.77 -1.20 20.29
C PRO A 374 0.62 -1.53 21.25
N SER A 375 -0.28 -0.57 21.51
CA SER A 375 -1.55 -0.86 22.19
C SER A 375 -2.61 -1.37 21.20
N ALA A 376 -3.83 -1.61 21.70
CA ALA A 376 -4.98 -1.97 20.87
C ALA A 376 -5.69 -0.77 20.23
N ASP A 377 -5.12 0.45 20.30
CA ASP A 377 -5.61 1.61 19.56
C ASP A 377 -5.73 1.26 18.06
N PRO A 378 -6.95 1.28 17.50
CA PRO A 378 -7.17 0.83 16.12
C PRO A 378 -6.54 1.77 15.08
N VAL A 379 -6.38 3.06 15.41
CA VAL A 379 -5.66 4.00 14.56
C VAL A 379 -4.17 3.69 14.58
N LEU A 380 -3.58 3.40 15.76
CA LEU A 380 -2.19 2.95 15.86
C LEU A 380 -1.97 1.67 15.03
N GLN A 381 -2.84 0.66 15.21
CA GLN A 381 -2.75 -0.62 14.52
C GLN A 381 -2.75 -0.47 13.00
N SER A 382 -3.61 0.39 12.45
CA SER A 382 -3.61 0.64 10.99
C SER A 382 -2.33 1.35 10.50
N ARG A 383 -1.76 2.24 11.31
CA ARG A 383 -0.50 2.93 11.00
C ARG A 383 0.70 1.99 10.94
N LEU A 384 0.70 0.88 11.70
CA LEU A 384 1.78 -0.11 11.65
C LEU A 384 2.00 -0.68 10.23
N PHE A 385 0.93 -0.75 9.43
CA PHE A 385 0.94 -1.16 8.02
C PHE A 385 1.18 0.00 7.04
N SER A 386 0.48 1.12 7.22
CA SER A 386 0.44 2.20 6.21
C SER A 386 1.82 2.82 5.90
N TYR A 387 2.65 3.04 6.92
CA TYR A 387 3.95 3.69 6.75
C TYR A 387 4.96 2.85 5.94
N PRO A 388 5.22 1.57 6.26
CA PRO A 388 6.16 0.79 5.46
C PRO A 388 5.65 0.58 4.04
N ASP A 389 4.34 0.54 3.81
CA ASP A 389 3.76 0.49 2.47
C ASP A 389 4.05 1.76 1.65
N THR A 390 3.68 2.94 2.17
CA THR A 390 3.88 4.20 1.44
C THR A 390 5.36 4.50 1.13
N HIS A 391 6.30 4.10 2.01
CA HIS A 391 7.74 4.29 1.75
C HIS A 391 8.27 3.42 0.60
N ARG A 392 7.69 2.22 0.38
CA ARG A 392 8.06 1.37 -0.77
C ARG A 392 7.65 2.01 -2.09
N HIS A 393 6.52 2.72 -2.12
CA HIS A 393 6.10 3.49 -3.28
C HIS A 393 6.93 4.78 -3.45
N ARG A 394 7.13 5.51 -2.35
CA ARG A 394 7.71 6.86 -2.37
C ARG A 394 9.21 6.88 -2.64
N ILE A 395 9.96 5.96 -2.03
CA ILE A 395 11.43 5.91 -2.10
C ILE A 395 11.87 4.68 -2.90
N GLY A 396 11.30 3.52 -2.56
CA GLY A 396 11.66 2.24 -3.17
C GLY A 396 11.74 1.12 -2.14
N VAL A 397 11.81 -0.12 -2.60
CA VAL A 397 11.73 -1.31 -1.74
C VAL A 397 12.90 -1.43 -0.76
N ASN A 398 14.07 -0.88 -1.12
CA ASN A 398 15.30 -0.89 -0.31
C ASN A 398 15.53 0.41 0.47
N TYR A 399 14.50 1.23 0.73
CA TYR A 399 14.64 2.53 1.42
C TYR A 399 15.39 2.48 2.76
N GLN A 400 15.37 1.33 3.45
CA GLN A 400 16.06 1.13 4.73
C GLN A 400 17.59 1.10 4.59
N GLN A 401 18.11 0.87 3.39
CA GLN A 401 19.54 0.87 3.10
C GLN A 401 20.11 2.29 2.93
N LEU A 402 19.24 3.29 2.71
CA LEU A 402 19.69 4.68 2.65
C LEU A 402 20.32 5.08 3.98
N PRO A 403 21.46 5.80 3.99
CA PRO A 403 22.20 6.12 5.22
C PRO A 403 21.36 6.76 6.32
N VAL A 404 20.43 7.66 5.97
CA VAL A 404 19.53 8.30 6.95
C VAL A 404 18.53 7.31 7.58
N ASN A 405 18.21 6.20 6.91
CA ASN A 405 17.28 5.19 7.40
C ASN A 405 17.99 3.99 8.03
N ALA A 406 19.28 3.83 7.76
CA ALA A 406 20.07 2.70 8.22
C ALA A 406 20.14 2.64 9.76
N PRO A 407 20.02 1.44 10.36
CA PRO A 407 20.17 1.25 11.79
C PRO A 407 21.65 1.22 12.22
N LYS A 408 21.92 1.51 13.51
CA LYS A 408 23.27 1.56 14.12
C LYS A 408 23.54 0.36 15.07
N THR A 409 22.89 -0.77 14.83
CA THR A 409 22.86 -1.89 15.79
C THR A 409 24.25 -2.32 16.29
N ALA A 410 24.32 -2.76 17.55
CA ALA A 410 25.56 -3.31 18.14
C ALA A 410 25.94 -4.70 17.56
N HIS A 411 25.09 -5.26 16.71
CA HIS A 411 25.27 -6.54 16.03
C HIS A 411 25.21 -6.35 14.51
N LYS A 412 25.82 -7.29 13.77
CA LYS A 412 25.68 -7.35 12.32
C LYS A 412 24.29 -7.85 11.97
N ILE A 413 23.58 -7.12 11.12
CA ILE A 413 22.24 -7.47 10.70
C ILE A 413 22.30 -8.67 9.76
N ALA A 414 21.43 -9.63 10.01
CA ALA A 414 21.16 -10.75 9.12
C ALA A 414 19.65 -10.92 8.97
N ASN A 415 19.17 -10.88 7.73
CA ASN A 415 17.80 -11.21 7.38
C ASN A 415 17.80 -11.94 6.02
N PHE A 416 16.64 -12.45 5.62
CA PHE A 416 16.52 -13.25 4.40
C PHE A 416 16.01 -12.45 3.18
N GLN A 417 15.95 -11.11 3.30
CA GLN A 417 15.57 -10.24 2.19
C GLN A 417 16.75 -10.08 1.22
N ARG A 418 16.45 -10.13 -0.08
CA ARG A 418 17.42 -9.96 -1.18
C ARG A 418 16.78 -9.15 -2.31
N ASP A 419 17.63 -8.60 -3.16
CA ASP A 419 17.29 -7.96 -4.44
C ASP A 419 16.35 -6.74 -4.30
N GLY A 420 15.53 -6.49 -5.32
CA GLY A 420 14.70 -5.30 -5.41
C GLY A 420 15.43 -4.09 -6.00
N SER A 421 14.67 -3.07 -6.41
CA SER A 421 15.26 -1.86 -7.00
C SER A 421 16.24 -1.18 -6.05
N MET A 422 17.37 -0.73 -6.59
CA MET A 422 18.43 -0.02 -5.87
C MET A 422 18.96 -0.75 -4.61
N ALA A 423 19.11 -2.08 -4.69
CA ALA A 423 19.76 -2.86 -3.63
C ALA A 423 21.27 -2.58 -3.57
N PHE A 424 21.71 -1.71 -2.65
CA PHE A 424 23.13 -1.45 -2.39
C PHE A 424 23.80 -2.57 -1.61
N PHE A 425 23.10 -3.12 -0.62
CA PHE A 425 23.54 -4.23 0.21
C PHE A 425 22.65 -5.46 -0.02
N ASN A 426 23.24 -6.54 -0.52
CA ASN A 426 22.51 -7.79 -0.81
C ASN A 426 23.01 -8.99 0.03
N GLN A 427 23.71 -8.71 1.14
CA GLN A 427 24.18 -9.71 2.12
C GLN A 427 25.11 -10.83 1.59
N GLY A 428 25.72 -10.63 0.42
CA GLY A 428 26.75 -11.52 -0.14
C GLY A 428 26.23 -12.95 -0.41
N ALA A 429 27.12 -13.93 -0.28
CA ALA A 429 26.81 -15.35 -0.53
C ALA A 429 26.00 -16.04 0.59
N ARG A 430 25.59 -15.31 1.65
CA ARG A 430 24.82 -15.89 2.76
C ARG A 430 23.51 -16.50 2.23
N PRO A 431 23.16 -17.74 2.59
CA PRO A 431 21.88 -18.34 2.23
C PRO A 431 20.70 -17.40 2.53
N ASN A 432 19.77 -17.26 1.59
CA ASN A 432 18.53 -16.49 1.76
C ASN A 432 17.40 -17.33 2.38
N TYR A 433 17.77 -18.39 3.10
CA TYR A 433 16.90 -19.28 3.86
C TYR A 433 17.65 -19.76 5.12
N LEU A 434 16.95 -20.47 6.01
CA LEU A 434 17.56 -21.07 7.19
C LEU A 434 18.44 -22.26 6.80
N SER A 435 19.76 -22.05 6.78
CA SER A 435 20.74 -23.11 6.52
C SER A 435 21.21 -23.74 7.83
N SER A 436 21.28 -25.07 7.87
CA SER A 436 21.97 -25.81 8.95
C SER A 436 23.49 -25.85 8.74
N ILE A 437 23.97 -25.56 7.52
CA ILE A 437 25.39 -25.60 7.13
C ILE A 437 26.07 -24.26 7.42
N ASP A 438 25.36 -23.15 7.20
CA ASP A 438 25.81 -21.78 7.49
C ASP A 438 24.72 -21.02 8.28
N PRO A 439 24.50 -21.38 9.56
CA PRO A 439 23.40 -20.83 10.34
C PRO A 439 23.67 -19.40 10.82
N VAL A 440 22.62 -18.57 10.79
CA VAL A 440 22.61 -17.28 11.50
C VAL A 440 22.40 -17.47 13.00
N GLN A 441 22.79 -16.47 13.79
CA GLN A 441 22.56 -16.48 15.24
C GLN A 441 21.14 -16.02 15.57
N PHE A 442 20.53 -16.67 16.57
CA PHE A 442 19.21 -16.29 17.10
C PHE A 442 19.34 -15.84 18.56
N LYS A 443 18.49 -14.90 18.97
CA LYS A 443 18.29 -14.56 20.38
C LYS A 443 17.01 -15.22 20.91
N PRO A 444 16.95 -15.62 22.18
CA PRO A 444 15.69 -15.97 22.83
C PRO A 444 14.68 -14.82 22.74
N ARG A 445 13.38 -15.14 22.79
CA ARG A 445 12.32 -14.13 22.81
C ARG A 445 12.50 -13.23 24.04
N ALA A 446 12.60 -11.91 23.81
CA ALA A 446 12.71 -10.92 24.88
C ALA A 446 11.34 -10.52 25.46
N VAL A 447 10.27 -10.64 24.66
CA VAL A 447 8.90 -10.35 25.07
C VAL A 447 8.07 -11.62 24.94
N ASP A 448 7.31 -11.93 25.99
CA ASP A 448 6.29 -12.98 25.97
C ASP A 448 4.97 -12.38 25.48
N LEU A 449 4.63 -12.64 24.22
CA LEU A 449 3.41 -12.11 23.61
C LEU A 449 2.13 -12.63 24.28
N ASP A 450 2.15 -13.81 24.89
CA ASP A 450 0.96 -14.33 25.58
C ASP A 450 0.67 -13.49 26.83
N LYS A 451 1.71 -12.99 27.53
CA LYS A 451 1.57 -12.07 28.67
C LYS A 451 1.24 -10.63 28.27
N THR A 452 1.76 -10.17 27.14
CA THR A 452 1.58 -8.78 26.71
C THR A 452 0.28 -8.60 25.91
N HIS A 453 -0.05 -9.55 25.04
CA HIS A 453 -1.16 -9.48 24.08
C HIS A 453 -2.12 -10.68 24.12
N GLY A 454 -1.88 -11.74 24.90
CA GLY A 454 -2.73 -12.94 24.93
C GLY A 454 -4.07 -12.79 25.67
N HIS A 455 -4.38 -11.62 26.22
CA HIS A 455 -5.53 -11.41 27.10
C HIS A 455 -6.82 -10.98 26.38
N PHE A 456 -7.02 -11.36 25.11
CA PHE A 456 -8.24 -11.02 24.37
C PHE A 456 -9.15 -12.24 24.19
N THR A 457 -10.38 -12.16 24.72
CA THR A 457 -11.48 -13.06 24.36
C THR A 457 -12.60 -12.22 23.73
N GLY A 458 -12.94 -12.49 22.47
CA GLY A 458 -13.95 -11.72 21.76
C GLY A 458 -14.41 -12.40 20.48
N GLN A 459 -15.49 -11.88 19.90
CA GLN A 459 -15.97 -12.27 18.57
C GLN A 459 -15.36 -11.33 17.52
N ALA A 460 -15.13 -11.84 16.31
CA ALA A 460 -14.85 -10.97 15.17
C ALA A 460 -16.11 -10.15 14.85
N ILE A 461 -15.98 -8.82 14.80
CA ILE A 461 -17.07 -7.89 14.55
C ILE A 461 -16.67 -6.84 13.51
N THR A 462 -17.65 -6.26 12.85
CA THR A 462 -17.51 -4.98 12.15
C THR A 462 -17.92 -3.88 13.13
N PHE A 463 -17.01 -2.95 13.39
CA PHE A 463 -17.18 -1.94 14.43
C PHE A 463 -17.10 -0.53 13.84
N LEU A 464 -18.01 0.33 14.28
CA LEU A 464 -17.98 1.77 14.08
C LEU A 464 -18.28 2.42 15.43
N SER A 465 -17.51 3.45 15.79
CA SER A 465 -17.70 4.13 17.07
C SER A 465 -19.00 4.94 17.15
N GLU A 466 -19.41 5.25 18.38
CA GLU A 466 -20.57 6.09 18.70
C GLU A 466 -20.12 7.37 19.43
N ILE A 467 -20.63 8.53 19.05
CA ILE A 467 -20.39 9.78 19.80
C ILE A 467 -21.16 9.77 21.13
N ARG A 468 -20.49 10.11 22.23
CA ARG A 468 -20.99 9.97 23.61
C ARG A 468 -20.70 11.20 24.49
N PRO A 469 -21.36 11.35 25.65
CA PRO A 469 -21.14 12.47 26.56
C PRO A 469 -19.68 12.73 26.94
N GLU A 470 -18.91 11.65 27.15
CA GLU A 470 -17.49 11.71 27.51
C GLU A 470 -16.61 12.40 26.45
N ASP A 471 -17.02 12.37 25.17
CA ASP A 471 -16.27 12.99 24.07
C ASP A 471 -16.19 14.52 24.18
N PHE A 472 -17.10 15.13 24.94
CA PHE A 472 -17.18 16.57 25.14
C PHE A 472 -16.50 17.02 26.45
N VAL A 473 -16.03 16.10 27.29
CA VAL A 473 -15.43 16.44 28.61
C VAL A 473 -14.11 17.19 28.45
N ALA A 474 -13.17 16.66 27.65
CA ALA A 474 -11.88 17.30 27.43
C ALA A 474 -11.98 18.60 26.60
N PRO A 475 -12.76 18.67 25.50
CA PRO A 475 -13.07 19.92 24.81
C PRO A 475 -13.64 21.01 25.73
N ARG A 476 -14.56 20.65 26.63
CA ARG A 476 -15.14 21.60 27.59
C ARG A 476 -14.12 22.07 28.61
N ALA A 477 -13.25 21.18 29.09
CA ALA A 477 -12.15 21.56 29.97
C ALA A 477 -11.16 22.50 29.27
N LEU A 478 -10.88 22.28 27.98
CA LEU A 478 -10.05 23.18 27.16
C LEU A 478 -10.64 24.59 27.11
N TRP A 479 -11.95 24.72 26.82
CA TRP A 479 -12.66 26.00 26.84
C TRP A 479 -12.66 26.65 28.21
N GLN A 480 -13.14 25.94 29.23
CA GLN A 480 -13.49 26.52 30.53
C GLN A 480 -12.29 26.71 31.47
N LYS A 481 -11.27 25.85 31.37
CA LYS A 481 -10.18 25.77 32.37
C LYS A 481 -8.79 26.05 31.82
N VAL A 482 -8.58 25.90 30.51
CA VAL A 482 -7.25 26.06 29.90
C VAL A 482 -7.13 27.39 29.17
N TRP A 483 -8.13 27.79 28.39
CA TRP A 483 -8.12 29.06 27.68
C TRP A 483 -8.56 30.22 28.55
N ASP A 484 -7.80 31.31 28.47
CA ASP A 484 -8.22 32.63 28.92
C ASP A 484 -9.18 33.28 27.91
N GLU A 485 -9.73 34.44 28.26
CA GLU A 485 -10.71 35.12 27.41
C GLU A 485 -10.12 35.53 26.04
N ALA A 486 -8.85 35.93 25.99
CA ALA A 486 -8.20 36.32 24.74
C ALA A 486 -8.02 35.13 23.78
N ALA A 487 -7.67 33.95 24.31
CA ALA A 487 -7.59 32.71 23.54
C ALA A 487 -8.99 32.27 23.05
N ARG A 488 -10.03 32.42 23.89
CA ARG A 488 -11.42 32.15 23.50
C ARG A 488 -11.88 33.07 22.37
N GLU A 489 -11.60 34.36 22.45
CA GLU A 489 -11.91 35.32 21.41
C GLU A 489 -11.19 34.98 20.09
N ARG A 490 -9.87 34.71 20.13
CA ARG A 490 -9.12 34.27 18.94
C ARG A 490 -9.70 33.00 18.34
N PHE A 491 -10.06 32.02 19.15
CA PHE A 491 -10.70 30.79 18.69
C PHE A 491 -12.01 31.08 17.95
N ILE A 492 -12.90 31.89 18.52
CA ILE A 492 -14.16 32.28 17.87
C ILE A 492 -13.88 32.97 16.53
N ASN A 493 -12.95 33.94 16.49
CA ASN A 493 -12.61 34.65 15.26
C ASN A 493 -12.04 33.72 14.18
N ASN A 494 -11.15 32.77 14.56
CA ASN A 494 -10.60 31.79 13.63
C ASN A 494 -11.67 30.85 13.06
N VAL A 495 -12.61 30.39 13.90
CA VAL A 495 -13.72 29.55 13.46
C VAL A 495 -14.65 30.33 12.55
N THR A 496 -15.07 31.54 12.93
CA THR A 496 -15.93 32.41 12.12
C THR A 496 -15.30 32.68 10.76
N GLY A 497 -14.05 33.14 10.70
CA GLY A 497 -13.37 33.41 9.43
C GLY A 497 -13.28 32.18 8.53
N LYS A 498 -13.14 30.98 9.10
CA LYS A 498 -13.20 29.73 8.32
C LYS A 498 -14.62 29.40 7.84
N MET A 499 -15.65 29.64 8.66
CA MET A 499 -17.05 29.38 8.32
C MET A 499 -17.54 30.32 7.20
N GLU A 500 -17.06 31.55 7.13
CA GLU A 500 -17.38 32.52 6.06
C GLU A 500 -16.98 32.04 4.67
N LEU A 501 -15.97 31.15 4.57
CA LEU A 501 -15.54 30.53 3.32
C LEU A 501 -16.48 29.39 2.85
N CYS A 502 -17.42 28.95 3.67
CA CYS A 502 -18.35 27.86 3.34
C CYS A 502 -19.68 28.44 2.85
N LYS A 503 -19.96 28.28 1.56
CA LYS A 503 -21.19 28.79 0.94
C LYS A 503 -22.45 28.05 1.40
N ASN A 504 -22.32 26.79 1.83
CA ASN A 504 -23.46 26.00 2.30
C ASN A 504 -23.59 26.14 3.82
N GLN A 505 -24.74 26.62 4.28
CA GLN A 505 -24.99 26.81 5.71
C GLN A 505 -25.29 25.51 6.46
N GLU A 506 -25.70 24.44 5.79
CA GLU A 506 -26.16 23.22 6.46
C GLU A 506 -25.07 22.54 7.32
N PRO A 507 -23.84 22.30 6.79
CA PRO A 507 -22.73 21.84 7.63
C PRO A 507 -22.44 22.77 8.82
N LEU A 508 -22.57 24.09 8.62
CA LEU A 508 -22.28 25.09 9.64
C LEU A 508 -23.30 25.01 10.79
N LYS A 509 -24.59 24.82 10.49
CA LYS A 509 -25.64 24.65 11.50
C LYS A 509 -25.42 23.42 12.37
N LYS A 510 -25.03 22.30 11.75
CA LYS A 510 -24.66 21.07 12.44
C LYS A 510 -23.40 21.26 13.30
N GLN A 511 -22.38 21.91 12.76
CA GLN A 511 -21.14 22.17 13.48
C GLN A 511 -21.36 23.07 14.71
N ILE A 512 -22.18 24.11 14.60
CA ILE A 512 -22.55 24.97 15.74
C ILE A 512 -23.27 24.15 16.82
N ALA A 513 -24.13 23.20 16.44
CA ALA A 513 -24.77 22.30 17.39
C ALA A 513 -23.77 21.38 18.11
N ILE A 514 -22.74 20.90 17.41
CA ILE A 514 -21.65 20.12 18.03
C ILE A 514 -20.86 21.01 19.02
N PHE A 515 -20.56 22.26 18.67
CA PHE A 515 -19.93 23.21 19.60
C PHE A 515 -20.81 23.50 20.83
N ARG A 516 -22.14 23.53 20.67
CA ARG A 516 -23.10 23.71 21.77
C ARG A 516 -23.00 22.59 22.81
N GLU A 517 -22.73 21.36 22.39
CA GLU A 517 -22.50 20.24 23.31
C GLU A 517 -21.19 20.38 24.11
N VAL A 518 -20.19 21.09 23.56
CA VAL A 518 -18.99 21.48 24.31
C VAL A 518 -19.38 22.51 25.37
N ASP A 519 -19.87 23.67 24.93
CA ASP A 519 -20.33 24.76 25.80
C ASP A 519 -21.32 25.66 25.03
N PRO A 520 -22.51 25.97 25.59
CA PRO A 520 -23.50 26.85 24.94
C PRO A 520 -22.95 28.21 24.54
N GLU A 521 -22.00 28.76 25.31
CA GLU A 521 -21.39 30.07 25.03
C GLU A 521 -20.66 30.08 23.68
N ILE A 522 -20.01 28.97 23.30
CA ILE A 522 -19.31 28.86 22.01
C ILE A 522 -20.33 29.02 20.88
N ALA A 523 -21.44 28.29 20.96
CA ALA A 523 -22.50 28.35 19.96
C ALA A 523 -23.12 29.76 19.88
N GLU A 524 -23.44 30.38 21.02
CA GLU A 524 -24.00 31.74 21.06
C GLU A 524 -23.08 32.77 20.40
N ARG A 525 -21.76 32.69 20.69
CA ARG A 525 -20.76 33.58 20.09
C ARG A 525 -20.65 33.34 18.58
N LEU A 526 -20.63 32.10 18.12
CA LEU A 526 -20.59 31.77 16.68
C LEU A 526 -21.87 32.19 15.95
N GLU A 527 -23.05 31.95 16.53
CA GLU A 527 -24.34 32.38 15.96
C GLU A 527 -24.39 33.90 15.80
N LYS A 528 -23.90 34.64 16.81
CA LYS A 528 -23.81 36.09 16.76
C LYS A 528 -22.85 36.58 15.67
N SER A 529 -21.66 35.98 15.57
CA SER A 529 -20.63 36.43 14.62
C SER A 529 -20.95 36.06 13.17
N THR A 530 -21.53 34.87 12.94
CA THR A 530 -21.83 34.38 11.58
C THR A 530 -23.22 34.76 11.08
N GLY A 531 -24.15 35.10 11.98
CA GLY A 531 -25.57 35.26 11.66
C GLY A 531 -26.30 33.95 11.34
N ILE A 532 -25.64 32.80 11.52
CA ILE A 532 -26.20 31.47 11.24
C ILE A 532 -26.69 30.86 12.53
N LYS A 533 -27.99 30.58 12.63
CA LYS A 533 -28.56 29.85 13.78
C LYS A 533 -28.27 28.35 13.65
N GLY A 534 -27.51 27.79 14.61
CA GLY A 534 -27.24 26.36 14.67
C GLY A 534 -28.44 25.55 15.17
N TYR A 535 -28.35 24.22 15.09
CA TYR A 535 -29.33 23.35 15.74
C TYR A 535 -29.22 23.44 17.28
N GLU A 536 -30.33 23.12 17.96
CA GLU A 536 -30.44 23.18 19.43
C GLU A 536 -29.50 22.21 20.18
N GLY A 537 -28.90 21.25 19.47
CA GLY A 537 -27.99 20.23 19.96
C GLY A 537 -27.93 19.05 18.98
N ILE A 538 -27.18 18.01 19.31
CA ILE A 538 -26.98 16.87 18.39
C ILE A 538 -27.99 15.74 18.60
N ALA A 539 -28.81 15.80 19.65
CA ALA A 539 -29.72 14.72 20.05
C ALA A 539 -30.84 14.39 19.02
N ASN A 540 -31.11 15.30 18.08
CA ASN A 540 -32.10 15.12 17.02
C ASN A 540 -31.46 15.01 15.62
N LEU A 541 -30.13 14.89 15.54
CA LEU A 541 -29.39 14.79 14.28
C LEU A 541 -29.06 13.33 13.98
N THR A 542 -28.96 13.01 12.70
CA THR A 542 -28.34 11.77 12.19
C THR A 542 -27.03 12.15 11.54
N PHE A 543 -25.98 11.39 11.82
CA PHE A 543 -24.68 11.57 11.17
C PHE A 543 -24.43 10.47 10.14
N ASN A 544 -23.64 10.77 9.13
CA ASN A 544 -23.21 9.78 8.14
C ASN A 544 -21.91 9.07 8.54
N GLY A 545 -21.07 9.74 9.34
CA GLY A 545 -19.73 9.26 9.69
C GLY A 545 -19.65 8.45 10.98
N THR A 546 -20.58 8.63 11.93
CA THR A 546 -20.53 8.01 13.26
C THR A 546 -21.92 7.71 13.80
N HIS A 547 -22.04 6.75 14.73
CA HIS A 547 -23.30 6.54 15.44
C HIS A 547 -23.55 7.68 16.43
N ASN A 548 -24.81 8.10 16.60
CA ASN A 548 -25.21 9.17 17.50
C ASN A 548 -25.74 8.63 18.85
N GLY A 549 -24.88 8.59 19.87
CA GLY A 549 -25.26 8.15 21.22
C GLY A 549 -26.16 9.13 21.99
N PHE A 550 -26.35 10.34 21.47
CA PHE A 550 -27.27 11.34 22.04
C PHE A 550 -28.68 11.25 21.46
N ALA A 551 -28.88 10.41 20.43
CA ALA A 551 -30.13 10.33 19.70
C ALA A 551 -31.32 10.03 20.62
N ARG A 552 -32.34 10.90 20.61
CA ARG A 552 -33.60 10.67 21.35
C ARG A 552 -34.49 9.61 20.71
N GLU A 553 -34.41 9.49 19.39
CA GLU A 553 -35.18 8.54 18.59
C GLU A 553 -34.25 7.55 17.91
N ALA A 554 -34.62 6.28 17.86
CA ALA A 554 -33.80 5.20 17.28
C ALA A 554 -33.36 5.49 15.83
N LYS A 555 -34.23 6.15 15.04
CA LYS A 555 -33.94 6.53 13.64
C LYS A 555 -32.75 7.47 13.48
N ASN A 556 -32.39 8.21 14.54
CA ASN A 556 -31.28 9.17 14.54
C ASN A 556 -29.98 8.56 15.08
N LYS A 557 -30.05 7.36 15.68
CA LYS A 557 -28.91 6.74 16.37
C LYS A 557 -27.87 6.21 15.38
N TYR A 558 -28.31 5.60 14.29
CA TYR A 558 -27.39 4.87 13.43
C TYR A 558 -26.80 5.73 12.32
N ALA A 559 -25.50 5.53 12.05
CA ALA A 559 -24.83 6.20 10.94
C ALA A 559 -25.56 5.88 9.63
N ASN A 560 -25.87 6.90 8.83
CA ASN A 560 -26.68 6.78 7.61
C ASN A 560 -28.09 6.18 7.80
N GLY A 561 -28.60 6.10 9.03
CA GLY A 561 -29.90 5.49 9.34
C GLY A 561 -29.95 3.96 9.15
N VAL A 562 -28.81 3.30 8.96
CA VAL A 562 -28.72 1.84 8.77
C VAL A 562 -28.54 1.16 10.13
N ASP A 563 -29.55 0.43 10.58
CA ASP A 563 -29.49 -0.35 11.82
C ASP A 563 -28.36 -1.40 11.76
N VAL A 564 -27.60 -1.53 12.84
CA VAL A 564 -26.45 -2.45 12.95
C VAL A 564 -26.61 -3.39 14.15
N THR A 565 -26.15 -4.63 13.97
CA THR A 565 -26.36 -5.72 14.94
C THR A 565 -25.39 -5.71 16.13
N SER A 566 -24.36 -4.85 16.13
CA SER A 566 -23.37 -4.79 17.22
C SER A 566 -22.98 -3.36 17.58
N LEU A 567 -23.67 -2.79 18.57
CA LEU A 567 -23.19 -1.62 19.32
C LEU A 567 -22.56 -2.09 20.63
N THR A 568 -21.32 -1.70 20.89
CA THR A 568 -20.70 -1.93 22.21
C THR A 568 -20.97 -0.74 23.11
N GLU A 569 -21.12 -0.95 24.41
CA GLU A 569 -21.41 0.13 25.36
C GLU A 569 -20.19 1.02 25.66
N ASN A 570 -19.02 0.71 25.12
CA ASN A 570 -17.74 1.28 25.55
C ASN A 570 -16.79 1.75 24.45
N ASN A 571 -17.23 1.76 23.18
CA ASN A 571 -16.39 2.10 22.04
C ASN A 571 -15.03 1.35 22.02
N GLY A 572 -15.00 0.10 22.50
CA GLY A 572 -13.78 -0.72 22.53
C GLY A 572 -12.83 -0.43 23.70
N ALA A 573 -13.21 0.42 24.66
CA ALA A 573 -12.41 0.65 25.87
C ALA A 573 -12.25 -0.66 26.69
N PRO A 574 -11.13 -0.85 27.41
CA PRO A 574 -11.02 -1.98 28.33
C PRO A 574 -11.97 -1.77 29.51
N GLY A 575 -12.93 -2.69 29.69
CA GLY A 575 -13.86 -2.70 30.82
C GLY A 575 -13.43 -3.67 31.91
N ARG A 576 -14.18 -3.74 33.01
CA ARG A 576 -13.84 -4.62 34.14
C ARG A 576 -13.66 -6.08 33.70
N GLY A 577 -12.43 -6.57 33.84
CA GLY A 577 -12.06 -7.94 33.51
C GLY A 577 -11.70 -8.18 32.05
N THR A 578 -11.55 -7.14 31.23
CA THR A 578 -10.86 -7.22 29.92
C THR A 578 -9.47 -7.83 30.08
N HIS A 579 -8.79 -7.52 31.19
CA HIS A 579 -7.43 -7.96 31.48
C HIS A 579 -7.37 -9.15 32.46
N ARG A 580 -8.42 -9.98 32.54
CA ARG A 580 -8.43 -11.15 33.44
C ARG A 580 -7.22 -12.05 33.18
N ASN A 581 -6.62 -12.54 34.28
CA ASN A 581 -5.47 -13.43 34.34
C ASN A 581 -4.07 -12.82 34.14
N ILE A 582 -3.89 -11.49 34.06
CA ILE A 582 -2.54 -10.89 34.06
C ILE A 582 -1.77 -11.28 35.35
N ASP A 583 -2.37 -11.12 36.53
CA ASP A 583 -1.69 -11.38 37.82
C ASP A 583 -1.35 -12.87 38.08
N LYS A 584 -2.14 -13.79 37.50
CA LYS A 584 -1.92 -15.24 37.65
C LYS A 584 -0.76 -15.76 36.80
N VAL A 585 -0.47 -15.09 35.68
CA VAL A 585 0.61 -15.46 34.76
C VAL A 585 1.93 -14.81 35.17
N VAL A 586 1.89 -13.62 35.78
CA VAL A 586 3.09 -12.94 36.33
C VAL A 586 3.65 -13.68 37.56
N ASN A 587 2.80 -14.20 38.45
CA ASN A 587 3.22 -14.90 39.68
C ASN A 587 3.56 -16.40 39.50
N GLY A 588 3.56 -16.93 38.27
CA GLY A 588 3.84 -18.35 38.03
C GLY A 588 2.77 -19.35 38.53
N GLU A 589 1.76 -18.89 39.27
CA GLU A 589 0.68 -19.71 39.82
C GLU A 589 -0.40 -20.12 38.78
N GLY A 590 -0.23 -19.71 37.52
CA GLY A 590 -1.18 -19.92 36.44
C GLY A 590 -0.73 -20.82 35.31
N ALA A 591 0.43 -21.48 35.38
CA ALA A 591 0.86 -22.45 34.37
C ALA A 591 0.10 -23.79 34.48
N ARG A 592 -1.24 -23.73 34.56
CA ARG A 592 -2.02 -24.83 34.00
C ARG A 592 -1.95 -24.61 32.50
N HIS A 593 -1.35 -25.56 31.79
CA HIS A 593 -1.68 -25.77 30.39
C HIS A 593 -3.19 -25.52 30.23
N TYR A 594 -3.59 -24.77 29.19
CA TYR A 594 -4.89 -25.00 28.60
C TYR A 594 -4.89 -26.44 28.05
N GLN A 595 -4.91 -27.42 28.94
CA GLN A 595 -5.44 -28.74 28.68
C GLN A 595 -6.93 -28.51 28.49
N PHE A 596 -7.36 -28.63 27.24
CA PHE A 596 -8.74 -28.96 26.91
C PHE A 596 -9.07 -30.30 27.59
N ASP A 597 -9.40 -30.30 28.89
CA ASP A 597 -9.80 -31.53 29.57
C ASP A 597 -10.91 -31.26 30.60
N ARG A 598 -12.15 -31.31 30.11
CA ARG A 598 -13.07 -32.34 30.60
C ARG A 598 -13.89 -32.89 29.43
N ALA A 599 -13.57 -34.15 29.15
CA ALA A 599 -14.33 -35.11 28.38
C ALA A 599 -15.85 -34.93 28.54
N LEU A 600 -16.48 -34.41 27.48
CA LEU A 600 -17.67 -35.07 26.95
C LEU A 600 -17.17 -36.26 26.13
N PRO A 601 -17.90 -37.40 26.12
CA PRO A 601 -17.43 -38.59 25.43
C PRO A 601 -17.24 -38.24 23.95
N ILE A 602 -16.00 -38.26 23.48
CA ILE A 602 -15.67 -38.17 22.07
C ILE A 602 -16.09 -39.52 21.46
N GLN A 603 -17.40 -39.67 21.23
CA GLN A 603 -17.92 -40.48 20.15
C GLN A 603 -17.85 -39.62 18.88
N THR A 604 -16.77 -39.82 18.13
CA THR A 604 -16.72 -39.82 16.67
C THR A 604 -17.80 -39.01 15.94
N TYR A 605 -17.57 -37.70 15.78
CA TYR A 605 -18.17 -36.88 14.72
C TYR A 605 -17.07 -36.33 13.79
N PHE A 606 -16.21 -37.23 13.32
CA PHE A 606 -15.58 -37.12 12.01
C PHE A 606 -15.79 -38.46 11.32
N SER A 607 -16.99 -38.62 10.77
CA SER A 607 -17.28 -39.62 9.76
C SER A 607 -18.24 -39.03 8.75
N VAL A 608 -17.72 -38.24 7.80
CA VAL A 608 -18.18 -38.50 6.44
C VAL A 608 -17.40 -39.74 6.02
N ARG A 609 -18.03 -40.90 6.21
CA ARG A 609 -17.56 -42.14 5.63
C ARG A 609 -17.51 -41.91 4.11
N VAL A 610 -16.31 -41.72 3.56
CA VAL A 610 -16.04 -42.18 2.20
C VAL A 610 -16.15 -43.70 2.30
N ALA A 611 -17.34 -44.21 2.03
CA ALA A 611 -17.55 -45.62 1.84
C ALA A 611 -16.84 -45.99 0.54
N THR A 612 -15.64 -46.54 0.65
CA THR A 612 -15.09 -47.45 -0.35
C THR A 612 -15.98 -48.68 -0.41
N ARG A 613 -16.98 -48.65 -1.30
CA ARG A 613 -17.49 -49.83 -1.98
C ARG A 613 -17.08 -49.74 -3.43
N PHE A 614 -15.94 -50.34 -3.74
CA PHE A 614 -15.78 -51.01 -5.02
C PHE A 614 -16.58 -52.31 -4.92
N GLU A 615 -17.70 -52.38 -5.64
CA GLU A 615 -18.16 -53.52 -6.44
C GLU A 615 -19.63 -53.31 -6.86
N ASP A 616 -19.81 -53.39 -8.17
CA ASP A 616 -21.05 -53.56 -8.94
C ASP A 616 -22.15 -52.50 -8.82
N CYS A 617 -22.04 -51.46 -9.64
CA CYS A 617 -23.17 -50.93 -10.41
C CYS A 617 -22.67 -50.50 -11.79
N THR A 618 -23.08 -51.27 -12.79
CA THR A 618 -22.91 -51.04 -14.23
C THR A 618 -23.38 -49.65 -14.63
N ALA A 619 -22.64 -49.05 -15.57
CA ALA A 619 -23.04 -47.84 -16.27
C ALA A 619 -24.47 -47.98 -16.85
N GLU A 620 -25.37 -47.09 -16.42
CA GLU A 620 -26.54 -46.73 -17.22
C GLU A 620 -26.49 -45.22 -17.52
N PRO A 621 -26.73 -44.81 -18.76
CA PRO A 621 -26.63 -43.42 -19.19
C PRO A 621 -27.88 -42.66 -18.73
N PHE A 622 -27.72 -41.72 -17.80
CA PHE A 622 -28.78 -40.75 -17.51
C PHE A 622 -28.87 -39.73 -18.64
N ASN A 623 -29.65 -40.11 -19.63
CA ASN A 623 -30.14 -39.27 -20.71
C ASN A 623 -31.31 -38.44 -20.14
N SER A 624 -31.02 -37.25 -19.61
CA SER A 624 -32.05 -36.21 -19.42
C SER A 624 -31.58 -34.95 -20.11
N MET A 625 -32.11 -34.72 -21.33
CA MET A 625 -32.09 -33.42 -21.98
C MET A 625 -32.83 -32.41 -21.08
N HIS A 626 -32.12 -31.78 -20.15
CA HIS A 626 -32.53 -30.47 -19.67
C HIS A 626 -32.19 -29.47 -20.79
N GLN A 627 -33.23 -28.87 -21.38
CA GLN A 627 -33.07 -27.67 -22.21
C GLN A 627 -32.34 -26.63 -21.35
N ARG A 628 -31.08 -26.33 -21.71
CA ARG A 628 -30.30 -25.26 -21.10
C ARG A 628 -31.08 -23.96 -21.24
N GLU A 629 -31.47 -23.34 -20.12
CA GLU A 629 -32.04 -22.00 -20.12
C GLU A 629 -31.06 -21.03 -20.82
N THR A 630 -31.58 -20.13 -21.65
CA THR A 630 -30.77 -19.15 -22.37
C THR A 630 -29.97 -18.30 -21.37
N MET A 631 -28.65 -18.26 -21.52
CA MET A 631 -27.76 -17.48 -20.65
C MET A 631 -28.06 -15.99 -20.76
N GLU A 632 -28.50 -15.39 -19.66
CA GLU A 632 -28.73 -13.96 -19.53
C GLU A 632 -27.45 -13.27 -19.01
N ILE A 633 -26.97 -12.26 -19.74
CA ILE A 633 -25.78 -11.50 -19.41
C ILE A 633 -26.21 -10.18 -18.73
N PRO A 634 -25.85 -9.93 -17.47
CA PRO A 634 -26.20 -8.70 -16.78
C PRO A 634 -25.55 -7.46 -17.39
N TYR A 635 -26.20 -6.31 -17.22
CA TYR A 635 -25.64 -5.01 -17.63
C TYR A 635 -24.29 -4.72 -16.97
N GLU A 636 -24.15 -4.96 -15.65
CA GLU A 636 -22.87 -4.77 -14.96
C GLU A 636 -21.76 -5.70 -15.48
N ALA A 637 -22.13 -6.89 -15.96
CA ALA A 637 -21.19 -7.85 -16.52
C ALA A 637 -20.57 -7.30 -17.80
N VAL A 638 -21.37 -6.66 -18.67
CA VAL A 638 -20.89 -5.99 -19.89
C VAL A 638 -20.00 -4.81 -19.57
N LEU A 639 -20.38 -3.96 -18.60
CA LEU A 639 -19.55 -2.81 -18.19
C LEU A 639 -18.20 -3.24 -17.60
N ARG A 640 -18.20 -4.30 -16.79
CA ARG A 640 -16.96 -4.87 -16.23
C ARG A 640 -16.04 -5.38 -17.34
N SER A 641 -16.58 -6.16 -18.28
CA SER A 641 -15.81 -6.62 -19.44
C SER A 641 -15.30 -5.46 -20.29
N LEU A 642 -16.10 -4.41 -20.47
CA LEU A 642 -15.72 -3.22 -21.24
C LEU A 642 -14.47 -2.56 -20.65
N THR A 643 -14.35 -2.44 -19.33
CA THR A 643 -13.14 -1.92 -18.68
C THR A 643 -11.91 -2.77 -19.02
N GLY A 644 -12.02 -4.09 -18.98
CA GLY A 644 -10.91 -4.97 -19.29
C GLY A 644 -10.54 -5.02 -20.78
N VAL A 645 -11.53 -4.93 -21.67
CA VAL A 645 -11.31 -4.81 -23.12
C VAL A 645 -10.63 -3.48 -23.43
N ALA A 646 -11.08 -2.38 -22.84
CA ALA A 646 -10.46 -1.05 -22.99
C ALA A 646 -8.97 -1.07 -22.59
N GLN A 647 -8.65 -1.76 -21.51
CA GLN A 647 -7.27 -1.93 -21.07
C GLN A 647 -6.45 -2.76 -22.07
N ALA A 648 -7.01 -3.85 -22.59
CA ALA A 648 -6.35 -4.69 -23.60
C ALA A 648 -6.13 -3.96 -24.92
N THR A 649 -7.05 -3.08 -25.31
CA THR A 649 -7.00 -2.27 -26.54
C THR A 649 -6.24 -0.96 -26.40
N LYS A 650 -5.88 -0.57 -25.15
CA LYS A 650 -5.41 0.78 -24.81
C LYS A 650 -6.36 1.87 -25.32
N ALA A 651 -7.67 1.60 -25.29
CA ALA A 651 -8.68 2.56 -25.73
C ALA A 651 -8.65 3.82 -24.86
N ALA A 652 -8.82 4.97 -25.50
CA ALA A 652 -8.88 6.26 -24.81
C ALA A 652 -10.16 6.35 -23.95
N SER A 653 -10.10 7.10 -22.86
CA SER A 653 -11.18 7.19 -21.86
C SER A 653 -12.48 7.75 -22.43
N ASP A 654 -12.38 8.67 -23.38
CA ASP A 654 -13.51 9.28 -24.11
C ASP A 654 -14.30 8.25 -24.93
N ILE A 655 -13.63 7.29 -25.57
CA ILE A 655 -14.27 6.17 -26.28
C ILE A 655 -15.09 5.33 -25.30
N ILE A 656 -14.53 5.05 -24.11
CA ILE A 656 -15.19 4.23 -23.10
C ILE A 656 -16.37 4.96 -22.47
N ASP A 657 -16.24 6.25 -22.21
CA ASP A 657 -17.33 7.07 -21.69
C ASP A 657 -18.46 7.21 -22.72
N THR A 658 -18.13 7.32 -24.00
CA THR A 658 -19.11 7.30 -25.10
C THR A 658 -19.89 5.98 -25.11
N ILE A 659 -19.21 4.83 -25.00
CA ILE A 659 -19.88 3.52 -24.92
C ILE A 659 -20.80 3.44 -23.71
N LYS A 660 -20.31 3.84 -22.53
CA LYS A 660 -21.11 3.85 -21.29
C LYS A 660 -22.35 4.75 -21.41
N GLN A 661 -22.18 5.95 -21.97
CA GLN A 661 -23.30 6.86 -22.24
C GLN A 661 -24.29 6.22 -23.21
N SER A 662 -23.84 5.71 -24.36
CA SER A 662 -24.74 5.06 -25.32
C SER A 662 -25.44 3.82 -24.77
N LEU A 663 -24.82 3.08 -23.83
CA LEU A 663 -25.46 1.96 -23.14
C LEU A 663 -26.48 2.42 -22.09
N THR A 664 -26.28 3.58 -21.44
CA THR A 664 -27.18 4.15 -20.41
C THR A 664 -28.29 5.05 -20.95
N SER A 665 -28.12 5.72 -22.09
CA SER A 665 -28.95 6.87 -22.52
C SER A 665 -30.24 6.53 -23.29
N GLY A 666 -30.66 5.28 -23.41
CA GLY A 666 -31.77 4.91 -24.31
C GLY A 666 -32.98 4.29 -23.63
N CYS A 667 -34.14 4.96 -23.73
CA CYS A 667 -35.47 4.35 -23.63
C CYS A 667 -35.68 3.36 -24.77
N PHE A 668 -36.31 2.21 -24.48
CA PHE A 668 -36.73 1.23 -25.48
C PHE A 668 -37.95 1.77 -26.22
N VAL A 669 -37.87 1.91 -27.55
CA VAL A 669 -39.05 2.06 -28.40
C VAL A 669 -39.09 0.85 -29.32
N ARG A 670 -39.87 -0.17 -28.94
CA ARG A 670 -40.41 -1.14 -29.90
C ARG A 670 -41.72 -0.59 -30.45
N ASP A 671 -42.00 -0.85 -31.72
CA ASP A 671 -43.30 -0.59 -32.33
C ASP A 671 -44.41 -1.07 -31.38
N ASN A 672 -45.28 -0.13 -30.97
CA ASN A 672 -46.31 -0.19 -29.91
C ASN A 672 -45.96 0.52 -28.58
N ASP A 673 -45.72 1.84 -28.64
CA ASP A 673 -46.17 2.85 -27.66
C ASP A 673 -46.08 2.50 -26.15
N LYS A 674 -45.05 1.75 -25.73
CA LYS A 674 -44.76 1.46 -24.32
C LYS A 674 -43.27 1.66 -24.05
N THR A 675 -42.95 2.61 -23.19
CA THR A 675 -41.64 2.79 -22.59
C THR A 675 -41.39 1.69 -21.56
N GLU A 676 -40.54 0.72 -21.87
CA GLU A 676 -40.02 -0.25 -20.90
C GLU A 676 -38.73 0.27 -20.25
N ASN A 677 -38.59 -0.01 -18.94
CA ASN A 677 -37.36 0.21 -18.18
C ASN A 677 -36.19 -0.54 -18.83
N GLN A 678 -34.98 0.00 -18.67
CA GLN A 678 -33.76 -0.62 -19.16
C GLN A 678 -33.63 -2.08 -18.66
N PRO A 679 -33.40 -3.07 -19.54
CA PRO A 679 -33.28 -4.47 -19.16
C PRO A 679 -32.02 -4.62 -18.30
N THR A 680 -32.20 -5.27 -17.14
CA THR A 680 -31.13 -5.57 -16.19
C THR A 680 -30.18 -6.64 -16.70
N SER A 681 -30.66 -7.52 -17.59
CA SER A 681 -29.92 -8.54 -18.31
C SER A 681 -30.52 -8.76 -19.70
N LEU A 682 -29.70 -9.25 -20.64
CA LEU A 682 -30.17 -9.72 -21.94
C LEU A 682 -29.42 -11.00 -22.32
N SER A 683 -30.06 -11.88 -23.09
CA SER A 683 -29.37 -12.94 -23.84
C SER A 683 -28.23 -12.40 -24.71
N PHE A 684 -27.31 -13.29 -25.10
CA PHE A 684 -26.18 -12.93 -25.96
C PHE A 684 -26.63 -12.27 -27.28
N GLU A 685 -27.65 -12.82 -27.93
CA GLU A 685 -28.29 -12.26 -29.12
C GLU A 685 -29.00 -10.93 -28.80
N GLY A 686 -29.69 -10.86 -27.66
CA GLY A 686 -30.39 -9.64 -27.23
C GLY A 686 -29.44 -8.44 -27.06
N TRP A 687 -28.25 -8.67 -26.50
CA TRP A 687 -27.20 -7.65 -26.44
C TRP A 687 -26.73 -7.21 -27.82
N GLN A 688 -26.58 -8.13 -28.76
CA GLN A 688 -26.14 -7.77 -30.11
C GLN A 688 -27.19 -6.97 -30.87
N ASP A 689 -28.46 -7.34 -30.74
CA ASP A 689 -29.56 -6.62 -31.37
C ASP A 689 -29.69 -5.22 -30.79
N LEU A 690 -29.51 -5.06 -29.46
CA LEU A 690 -29.45 -3.75 -28.81
C LEU A 690 -28.32 -2.89 -29.40
N LEU A 691 -27.12 -3.46 -29.54
CA LEU A 691 -25.96 -2.75 -30.08
C LEU A 691 -26.16 -2.35 -31.55
N LYS A 692 -26.77 -3.21 -32.37
CA LYS A 692 -27.12 -2.92 -33.77
C LYS A 692 -28.19 -1.83 -33.91
N GLN A 693 -29.11 -1.71 -32.95
CA GLN A 693 -30.15 -0.68 -32.95
C GLN A 693 -29.63 0.70 -32.52
N ARG A 694 -28.59 0.76 -31.67
CA ARG A 694 -27.98 2.01 -31.17
C ARG A 694 -26.80 2.53 -32.02
N VAL A 695 -26.69 2.06 -33.26
CA VAL A 695 -25.62 2.41 -34.24
C VAL A 695 -25.52 3.91 -34.63
N PRO A 696 -26.53 4.81 -34.51
CA PRO A 696 -26.32 6.20 -34.92
C PRO A 696 -25.40 6.94 -33.93
N GLY A 697 -24.10 6.96 -34.21
CA GLY A 697 -23.11 7.79 -33.49
C GLY A 697 -21.85 7.07 -33.01
N MET A 698 -21.81 5.73 -33.02
CA MET A 698 -20.59 4.99 -32.67
C MET A 698 -19.68 4.81 -33.89
N THR A 699 -18.38 5.03 -33.71
CA THR A 699 -17.38 4.63 -34.71
C THR A 699 -17.28 3.10 -34.80
N GLU A 700 -16.81 2.60 -35.93
CA GLU A 700 -16.59 1.16 -36.15
C GLU A 700 -15.69 0.54 -35.06
N ALA A 701 -14.64 1.24 -34.63
CA ALA A 701 -13.77 0.82 -33.54
C ALA A 701 -14.51 0.71 -32.19
N THR A 702 -15.41 1.66 -31.90
CA THR A 702 -16.22 1.68 -30.68
C THR A 702 -17.21 0.51 -30.65
N LEU A 703 -17.78 0.17 -31.80
CA LEU A 703 -18.65 -1.00 -31.96
C LEU A 703 -17.89 -2.30 -31.71
N HIS A 704 -16.70 -2.46 -32.29
CA HIS A 704 -15.87 -3.66 -32.08
C HIS A 704 -15.48 -3.85 -30.61
N ILE A 705 -15.01 -2.80 -29.91
CA ILE A 705 -14.73 -2.86 -28.47
C ILE A 705 -15.96 -3.35 -27.70
N THR A 706 -17.14 -2.81 -28.03
CA THR A 706 -18.38 -3.13 -27.31
C THR A 706 -18.83 -4.57 -27.57
N PHE A 707 -18.76 -5.06 -28.82
CA PHE A 707 -19.06 -6.45 -29.13
C PHE A 707 -18.09 -7.43 -28.46
N VAL A 708 -16.79 -7.11 -28.43
CA VAL A 708 -15.79 -7.93 -27.72
C VAL A 708 -16.14 -7.98 -26.21
N ALA A 709 -16.54 -6.87 -25.60
CA ALA A 709 -16.97 -6.85 -24.20
C ALA A 709 -18.19 -7.76 -23.95
N VAL A 710 -19.17 -7.80 -24.85
CA VAL A 710 -20.32 -8.71 -24.75
C VAL A 710 -19.89 -10.17 -24.88
N ALA A 711 -19.04 -10.51 -25.87
CA ALA A 711 -18.54 -11.87 -26.05
C ALA A 711 -17.70 -12.36 -24.85
N VAL A 712 -16.85 -11.50 -24.30
CA VAL A 712 -16.09 -11.76 -23.06
C VAL A 712 -17.03 -11.99 -21.88
N SER A 713 -18.08 -11.17 -21.75
CA SER A 713 -19.08 -11.33 -20.68
C SER A 713 -19.81 -12.67 -20.80
N PHE A 714 -20.22 -13.05 -22.01
CA PHE A 714 -20.89 -14.32 -22.26
C PHE A 714 -20.02 -15.52 -21.83
N LEU A 715 -18.76 -15.56 -22.30
CA LEU A 715 -17.84 -16.64 -21.96
C LEU A 715 -17.50 -16.65 -20.47
N ARG A 716 -17.34 -15.48 -19.84
CA ARG A 716 -17.12 -15.35 -18.40
C ARG A 716 -18.28 -15.90 -17.59
N GLU A 717 -19.50 -15.45 -17.85
CA GLU A 717 -20.68 -15.89 -17.08
C GLU A 717 -20.96 -17.38 -17.31
N THR A 718 -20.76 -17.87 -18.53
CA THR A 718 -20.83 -19.30 -18.87
C THR A 718 -19.83 -20.12 -18.05
N ALA A 719 -18.56 -19.68 -18.00
CA ALA A 719 -17.53 -20.32 -17.19
C ALA A 719 -17.88 -20.28 -15.70
N ARG A 720 -18.28 -19.14 -15.14
CA ARG A 720 -18.62 -18.97 -13.71
C ARG A 720 -19.77 -19.84 -13.25
N GLN A 721 -20.73 -20.10 -14.12
CA GLN A 721 -21.85 -21.00 -13.84
C GLN A 721 -21.51 -22.48 -14.07
N ASN A 722 -20.25 -22.83 -14.35
CA ASN A 722 -19.81 -24.18 -14.73
C ASN A 722 -20.58 -24.76 -15.92
N GLN A 723 -21.01 -23.91 -16.84
CA GLN A 723 -21.68 -24.33 -18.05
C GLN A 723 -20.68 -24.40 -19.21
N THR A 724 -20.85 -25.39 -20.08
CA THR A 724 -20.06 -25.50 -21.31
C THR A 724 -20.70 -24.66 -22.42
N ALA A 725 -19.93 -23.78 -23.05
CA ALA A 725 -20.37 -23.06 -24.25
C ALA A 725 -20.52 -24.05 -25.41
N LYS A 726 -21.64 -23.99 -26.13
CA LYS A 726 -21.88 -24.83 -27.31
C LYS A 726 -20.94 -24.42 -28.45
N ALA A 727 -20.66 -25.34 -29.37
CA ALA A 727 -19.81 -25.07 -30.52
C ALA A 727 -20.28 -23.85 -31.33
N ASP A 728 -21.59 -23.68 -31.52
CA ASP A 728 -22.15 -22.51 -32.23
C ASP A 728 -21.96 -21.20 -31.46
N GLU A 729 -22.08 -21.22 -30.13
CA GLU A 729 -21.83 -20.05 -29.27
C GLU A 729 -20.35 -19.64 -29.32
N ILE A 730 -19.43 -20.63 -29.31
CA ILE A 730 -17.99 -20.42 -29.51
C ILE A 730 -17.71 -19.86 -30.91
N ASN A 731 -18.35 -20.40 -31.95
CA ASN A 731 -18.23 -19.90 -33.32
C ASN A 731 -18.67 -18.45 -33.43
N HIS A 732 -19.73 -18.08 -32.73
CA HIS A 732 -20.27 -16.73 -32.71
C HIS A 732 -19.35 -15.75 -31.97
N CYS A 733 -18.83 -16.13 -30.81
CA CYS A 733 -17.80 -15.37 -30.10
C CYS A 733 -16.55 -15.18 -30.97
N TRP A 734 -16.13 -16.24 -31.68
CA TRP A 734 -15.00 -16.17 -32.61
C TRP A 734 -15.23 -15.16 -33.73
N ASN A 735 -16.41 -15.12 -34.34
CA ASN A 735 -16.70 -14.15 -35.40
C ASN A 735 -16.59 -12.70 -34.90
N ILE A 736 -16.99 -12.45 -33.65
CA ILE A 736 -16.81 -11.14 -33.00
C ILE A 736 -15.33 -10.81 -32.81
N PHE A 737 -14.57 -11.74 -32.21
CA PHE A 737 -13.14 -11.54 -31.97
C PHE A 737 -12.38 -11.37 -33.29
N ARG A 738 -12.61 -12.24 -34.27
CA ARG A 738 -12.04 -12.12 -35.61
C ARG A 738 -12.34 -10.75 -36.20
N GLY A 739 -13.60 -10.34 -36.23
CA GLY A 739 -14.01 -9.03 -36.75
C GLY A 739 -13.18 -7.91 -36.13
N ALA A 740 -13.08 -7.86 -34.80
CA ALA A 740 -12.29 -6.86 -34.10
C ALA A 740 -10.77 -6.92 -34.39
N LEU A 741 -10.23 -8.11 -34.68
CA LEU A 741 -8.81 -8.31 -34.98
C LEU A 741 -8.46 -8.06 -36.46
N THR A 742 -9.43 -8.18 -37.38
CA THR A 742 -9.20 -8.11 -38.84
C THR A 742 -9.63 -6.80 -39.50
N THR A 743 -10.32 -5.89 -38.80
CA THR A 743 -10.72 -4.59 -39.37
C THR A 743 -9.49 -3.82 -39.86
N LEU A 744 -9.35 -3.76 -41.19
CA LEU A 744 -8.13 -3.41 -41.92
C LEU A 744 -7.58 -2.03 -41.52
N SER A 745 -6.41 -2.02 -40.88
CA SER A 745 -5.45 -0.91 -40.88
C SER A 745 -6.05 0.49 -40.63
N SER A 746 -6.90 0.66 -39.61
CA SER A 746 -6.95 1.97 -38.97
C SER A 746 -5.55 2.23 -38.38
N PRO A 747 -4.96 3.44 -38.50
CA PRO A 747 -3.66 3.78 -37.90
C PRO A 747 -3.63 3.64 -36.36
N GLN A 748 -4.75 3.25 -35.76
CA GLN A 748 -4.93 2.86 -34.36
C GLN A 748 -5.25 1.35 -34.26
N THR A 749 -4.36 0.45 -34.67
CA THR A 749 -4.52 -0.98 -34.34
C THR A 749 -4.53 -1.12 -32.82
N GLN A 750 -5.70 -1.45 -32.26
CA GLN A 750 -5.96 -1.45 -30.82
C GLN A 750 -5.35 -2.68 -30.12
N PHE A 751 -5.28 -3.83 -30.79
CA PHE A 751 -4.71 -5.06 -30.24
C PHE A 751 -3.26 -5.27 -30.68
N ALA A 752 -2.47 -5.92 -29.82
CA ALA A 752 -1.08 -6.27 -30.10
C ALA A 752 -0.84 -7.77 -29.89
N ALA A 753 -0.15 -8.41 -30.83
CA ALA A 753 0.27 -9.80 -30.72
C ALA A 753 1.67 -9.89 -30.10
N ALA A 754 1.86 -10.83 -29.17
CA ALA A 754 3.13 -11.09 -28.51
C ALA A 754 3.38 -12.60 -28.38
N ARG A 755 4.66 -12.99 -28.29
CA ARG A 755 5.05 -14.37 -28.01
C ARG A 755 4.90 -14.69 -26.53
N SER A 756 4.29 -15.82 -26.20
CA SER A 756 4.12 -16.31 -24.83
C SER A 756 5.36 -17.05 -24.33
N ALA A 757 5.41 -17.24 -23.02
CA ALA A 757 6.45 -18.03 -22.37
C ALA A 757 6.43 -19.52 -22.76
N GLN A 758 5.31 -20.01 -23.27
CA GLN A 758 5.13 -21.40 -23.71
C GLN A 758 5.30 -21.54 -25.22
N GLY A 759 5.84 -20.51 -25.87
CA GLY A 759 6.21 -20.55 -27.28
C GLY A 759 5.08 -20.30 -28.27
N PHE A 760 3.82 -20.16 -27.84
CA PHE A 760 2.69 -19.78 -28.71
C PHE A 760 2.57 -18.26 -28.88
N LEU A 761 1.80 -17.82 -29.87
CA LEU A 761 1.46 -16.41 -30.08
C LEU A 761 0.18 -16.06 -29.33
N SER A 762 0.12 -14.88 -28.73
CA SER A 762 -0.97 -14.46 -27.86
C SER A 762 -1.46 -13.04 -28.18
N VAL A 763 -2.77 -12.85 -28.22
CA VAL A 763 -3.42 -11.54 -28.34
C VAL A 763 -4.34 -11.32 -27.12
N PRO A 764 -4.12 -10.29 -26.29
CA PRO A 764 -4.98 -10.00 -25.16
C PRO A 764 -6.32 -9.43 -25.65
N LEU A 765 -7.44 -10.04 -25.23
CA LEU A 765 -8.79 -9.61 -25.60
C LEU A 765 -9.46 -8.82 -24.47
N CYS A 766 -9.17 -9.18 -23.22
CA CYS A 766 -9.62 -8.46 -22.01
C CYS A 766 -8.60 -8.68 -20.90
N SER A 767 -8.25 -7.63 -20.15
CA SER A 767 -7.34 -7.71 -19.00
C SER A 767 -7.88 -6.85 -17.88
N LEU A 768 -8.43 -7.46 -16.84
CA LEU A 768 -8.86 -6.77 -15.63
C LEU A 768 -7.79 -6.89 -14.55
N VAL A 769 -7.40 -5.75 -14.00
CA VAL A 769 -6.41 -5.66 -12.93
C VAL A 769 -7.09 -5.10 -11.68
N LYS A 770 -6.91 -5.77 -10.55
CA LYS A 770 -7.37 -5.36 -9.23
C LYS A 770 -6.17 -5.36 -8.29
N ASP A 771 -5.95 -4.23 -7.61
CA ASP A 771 -4.84 -4.07 -6.65
C ASP A 771 -3.46 -4.42 -7.22
N GLY A 772 -3.24 -4.08 -8.50
CA GLY A 772 -1.99 -4.35 -9.22
C GLY A 772 -1.77 -5.81 -9.65
N SER A 773 -2.72 -6.70 -9.37
CA SER A 773 -2.70 -8.11 -9.79
C SER A 773 -3.79 -8.37 -10.83
N ILE A 774 -3.61 -9.37 -11.69
CA ILE A 774 -4.66 -9.77 -12.63
C ILE A 774 -5.81 -10.38 -11.85
N ASP A 775 -6.99 -9.80 -12.05
CA ASP A 775 -8.26 -10.30 -11.52
C ASP A 775 -8.88 -11.29 -12.52
N GLU A 776 -8.99 -10.88 -13.78
CA GLU A 776 -9.50 -11.69 -14.88
C GLU A 776 -8.70 -11.42 -16.16
N LEU A 777 -8.49 -12.45 -16.98
CA LEU A 777 -7.74 -12.30 -18.24
C LEU A 777 -8.33 -13.19 -19.33
N PHE A 778 -8.58 -12.60 -20.51
CA PHE A 778 -8.94 -13.32 -21.74
C PHE A 778 -7.88 -13.10 -22.82
N ARG A 779 -7.42 -14.18 -23.44
CA ARG A 779 -6.41 -14.16 -24.51
C ARG A 779 -6.77 -15.12 -25.63
N LEU A 780 -6.49 -14.72 -26.87
CA LEU A 780 -6.37 -15.65 -27.99
C LEU A 780 -4.98 -16.27 -27.94
N HIS A 781 -4.87 -17.60 -27.82
CA HIS A 781 -3.60 -18.34 -27.91
C HIS A 781 -3.57 -19.09 -29.24
N VAL A 782 -2.44 -19.01 -29.96
CA VAL A 782 -2.26 -19.65 -31.26
C VAL A 782 -0.88 -20.31 -31.34
N TRP A 783 -0.88 -21.64 -31.45
CA TRP A 783 0.29 -22.43 -31.81
C TRP A 783 0.38 -22.50 -33.32
N MET A 784 1.48 -22.03 -33.89
CA MET A 784 1.70 -22.01 -35.34
C MET A 784 2.44 -23.28 -35.81
N PRO A 785 2.21 -23.76 -37.05
CA PRO A 785 2.83 -24.96 -37.61
C PRO A 785 4.23 -24.73 -38.21
N ASP A 786 4.70 -23.49 -38.34
CA ASP A 786 5.88 -23.11 -39.13
C ASP A 786 7.18 -23.01 -38.31
N GLY A 787 7.29 -23.74 -37.20
CA GLY A 787 8.46 -23.68 -36.33
C GLY A 787 8.65 -22.33 -35.64
N LYS A 788 7.72 -21.36 -35.81
CA LYS A 788 7.66 -20.14 -35.00
C LYS A 788 7.19 -20.42 -33.58
N ARG A 789 7.41 -21.63 -33.03
CA ARG A 789 7.20 -21.91 -31.60
C ARG A 789 8.49 -21.54 -30.86
N GLY A 790 8.39 -20.82 -29.75
CA GLY A 790 9.54 -20.55 -28.89
C GLY A 790 10.10 -21.86 -28.30
N ASN A 791 11.39 -21.88 -27.91
CA ASN A 791 12.03 -23.05 -27.32
C ASN A 791 11.30 -23.47 -26.02
N PRO A 792 10.74 -24.69 -25.93
CA PRO A 792 9.80 -25.05 -24.87
C PRO A 792 10.50 -25.80 -23.73
N ASP A 793 11.40 -25.17 -22.98
CA ASP A 793 11.99 -25.82 -21.80
C ASP A 793 11.08 -25.71 -20.54
N PHE A 794 9.80 -25.39 -20.74
CA PHE A 794 8.76 -25.31 -19.69
C PHE A 794 7.80 -26.49 -19.80
N HIS A 795 8.14 -27.62 -19.17
CA HIS A 795 7.41 -28.86 -19.40
C HIS A 795 6.17 -29.04 -18.52
N LEU A 796 6.10 -28.48 -17.31
CA LEU A 796 4.89 -28.50 -16.50
C LEU A 796 4.70 -27.19 -15.76
N HIS A 797 3.46 -26.71 -15.69
CA HIS A 797 3.13 -25.52 -14.94
C HIS A 797 1.78 -25.68 -14.26
N SER A 798 1.60 -24.96 -13.15
CA SER A 798 0.31 -24.81 -12.51
C SER A 798 -0.16 -23.36 -12.62
N HIS A 799 -1.47 -23.15 -12.58
CA HIS A 799 -2.06 -21.81 -12.63
C HIS A 799 -2.31 -21.29 -11.21
N GLN A 800 -2.03 -20.00 -10.98
CA GLN A 800 -2.34 -19.36 -9.69
C GLN A 800 -3.86 -19.39 -9.44
N PRO A 801 -4.72 -19.08 -10.42
CA PRO A 801 -6.13 -19.35 -10.31
C PRO A 801 -6.66 -20.34 -11.34
N PHE A 802 -7.96 -20.55 -11.27
CA PHE A 802 -8.70 -21.35 -12.24
C PHE A 802 -8.49 -20.84 -13.68
N ALA A 803 -8.25 -21.76 -14.60
CA ALA A 803 -8.13 -21.50 -16.03
C ALA A 803 -9.12 -22.33 -16.85
N GLN A 804 -9.65 -21.76 -17.93
CA GLN A 804 -10.54 -22.44 -18.86
C GLN A 804 -10.23 -22.03 -20.30
N SER A 805 -10.26 -23.00 -21.21
CA SER A 805 -9.94 -22.80 -22.62
C SER A 805 -11.08 -23.30 -23.52
N TRP A 806 -11.44 -22.52 -24.54
CA TRP A 806 -12.35 -22.92 -25.61
C TRP A 806 -11.57 -23.11 -26.91
N ILE A 807 -11.65 -24.30 -27.51
CA ILE A 807 -10.86 -24.63 -28.70
C ILE A 807 -11.52 -24.04 -29.95
N LEU A 808 -10.79 -23.16 -30.62
CA LEU A 808 -11.22 -22.50 -31.85
C LEU A 808 -10.84 -23.27 -33.10
N ALA A 809 -9.65 -23.86 -33.13
CA ALA A 809 -9.11 -24.59 -34.27
C ALA A 809 -8.06 -25.59 -33.80
N GLY A 810 -7.89 -26.66 -34.56
CA GLY A 810 -6.89 -27.68 -34.39
C GLY A 810 -7.18 -28.65 -33.27
N GLN A 811 -6.15 -29.43 -32.97
CA GLN A 811 -6.17 -30.50 -31.97
C GLN A 811 -5.00 -30.30 -30.99
N GLY A 812 -5.30 -30.41 -29.70
CA GLY A 812 -4.31 -30.40 -28.62
C GLY A 812 -4.62 -31.51 -27.62
N VAL A 813 -3.62 -31.92 -26.84
CA VAL A 813 -3.76 -32.90 -25.76
C VAL A 813 -3.30 -32.25 -24.46
N ASP A 814 -4.19 -32.17 -23.47
CA ASP A 814 -3.84 -31.69 -22.14
C ASP A 814 -3.48 -32.87 -21.24
N HIS A 815 -2.35 -32.79 -20.55
CA HIS A 815 -1.90 -33.80 -19.60
C HIS A 815 -1.85 -33.22 -18.19
N SER A 816 -2.55 -33.85 -17.24
CA SER A 816 -2.47 -33.52 -15.81
C SER A 816 -1.43 -34.39 -15.10
N TYR A 817 -0.81 -33.83 -14.05
CA TYR A 817 0.22 -34.49 -13.27
C TYR A 817 -0.01 -34.34 -11.77
N GLN A 818 0.32 -35.40 -11.04
CA GLN A 818 0.55 -35.33 -9.61
C GLN A 818 2.03 -35.00 -9.37
N VAL A 819 2.29 -33.95 -8.58
CA VAL A 819 3.63 -33.43 -8.31
C VAL A 819 3.91 -33.49 -6.82
N GLU A 820 5.06 -34.04 -6.44
CA GLU A 820 5.53 -34.08 -5.06
C GLU A 820 7.04 -33.78 -4.95
N PRO A 821 7.50 -33.11 -3.88
CA PRO A 821 8.92 -32.82 -3.67
C PRO A 821 9.70 -34.10 -3.31
N VAL A 822 10.96 -34.19 -3.73
CA VAL A 822 11.86 -35.32 -3.40
C VAL A 822 13.24 -34.83 -2.98
N GLU A 823 13.88 -35.54 -2.04
CA GLU A 823 15.21 -35.19 -1.53
C GLU A 823 16.36 -35.85 -2.32
N HIS A 824 16.13 -37.03 -2.89
CA HIS A 824 17.15 -37.79 -3.60
C HIS A 824 17.11 -37.52 -5.11
N PRO A 825 18.22 -37.07 -5.74
CA PRO A 825 18.26 -36.77 -7.18
C PRO A 825 17.92 -37.94 -8.11
N ALA A 826 18.05 -39.18 -7.63
CA ALA A 826 17.68 -40.38 -8.37
C ALA A 826 16.15 -40.56 -8.49
N GLU A 827 15.36 -39.96 -7.60
CA GLU A 827 13.89 -40.05 -7.57
C GLU A 827 13.20 -38.88 -8.29
N ALA A 828 13.97 -37.84 -8.64
CA ALA A 828 13.48 -36.63 -9.28
C ALA A 828 13.26 -36.82 -10.78
N THR A 829 12.12 -36.36 -11.28
CA THR A 829 11.86 -36.25 -12.73
C THR A 829 12.06 -34.82 -13.23
N HIS A 830 11.89 -33.81 -12.37
CA HIS A 830 11.98 -32.38 -12.71
C HIS A 830 12.64 -31.57 -11.60
N ALA A 831 13.03 -30.34 -11.91
CA ALA A 831 13.39 -29.30 -10.93
C ALA A 831 12.36 -28.17 -10.97
N GLU A 832 12.21 -27.45 -9.85
CA GLU A 832 11.42 -26.22 -9.78
C GLU A 832 12.18 -25.07 -10.43
N TYR A 833 11.44 -24.26 -11.19
CA TYR A 833 11.91 -23.04 -11.80
C TYR A 833 11.12 -21.86 -11.26
N ALA A 834 11.83 -20.88 -10.69
CA ALA A 834 11.26 -19.62 -10.26
C ALA A 834 11.18 -18.65 -11.45
N LEU A 835 9.99 -18.13 -11.71
CA LEU A 835 9.75 -17.12 -12.74
C LEU A 835 9.93 -15.72 -12.15
N ALA A 836 10.91 -14.98 -12.67
CA ALA A 836 11.07 -13.57 -12.42
C ALA A 836 10.57 -12.77 -13.64
N TRP A 837 9.44 -12.10 -13.45
CA TRP A 837 8.83 -11.26 -14.46
C TRP A 837 9.55 -9.88 -14.48
N ASN A 838 10.38 -9.60 -15.50
CA ASN A 838 11.06 -8.31 -15.70
C ASN A 838 10.35 -7.42 -16.76
N ASP A 839 9.74 -6.30 -16.35
CA ASP A 839 9.09 -5.33 -17.23
C ASP A 839 10.05 -4.26 -17.81
N GLY A 840 11.36 -4.45 -17.63
CA GLY A 840 12.38 -3.44 -17.92
C GLY A 840 12.46 -2.33 -16.86
N LYS A 841 11.66 -2.39 -15.78
CA LYS A 841 11.68 -1.46 -14.63
C LYS A 841 11.97 -2.14 -13.29
N GLY A 842 12.37 -3.43 -13.30
CA GLY A 842 12.80 -4.19 -12.14
C GLY A 842 12.03 -5.51 -11.94
N ALA A 843 12.69 -6.50 -11.36
CA ALA A 843 12.11 -7.82 -11.09
C ALA A 843 11.12 -7.75 -9.92
N GLY A 844 9.83 -7.95 -10.20
CA GLY A 844 8.78 -8.13 -9.19
C GLY A 844 8.15 -9.51 -9.32
N THR A 845 7.70 -10.09 -8.20
CA THR A 845 7.02 -11.40 -8.16
C THR A 845 5.56 -11.35 -8.58
N ALA A 846 4.98 -10.16 -8.76
CA ALA A 846 3.61 -10.00 -9.22
C ALA A 846 3.50 -10.30 -10.72
N TYR A 847 2.55 -11.15 -11.09
CA TYR A 847 2.25 -11.47 -12.48
C TYR A 847 1.80 -10.20 -13.23
N LYS A 848 2.64 -9.69 -14.14
CA LYS A 848 2.39 -8.47 -14.93
C LYS A 848 2.25 -8.81 -16.42
N THR A 849 1.23 -8.28 -17.07
CA THR A 849 0.76 -8.71 -18.40
C THR A 849 1.64 -8.34 -19.59
N HIS A 850 2.57 -7.39 -19.47
CA HIS A 850 3.31 -6.81 -20.61
C HIS A 850 4.79 -6.62 -20.30
N GLN A 851 5.60 -7.62 -20.61
CA GLN A 851 7.05 -7.61 -20.38
C GLN A 851 7.80 -7.97 -21.66
N THR A 852 8.99 -7.42 -21.84
CA THR A 852 9.86 -7.71 -22.99
C THR A 852 10.68 -8.98 -22.80
N SER A 853 10.82 -9.47 -21.56
CA SER A 853 11.45 -10.74 -21.24
C SER A 853 11.02 -11.29 -19.88
N SER A 854 11.36 -12.52 -19.55
CA SER A 854 11.13 -13.15 -18.24
C SER A 854 12.36 -13.99 -17.90
N VAL A 855 12.92 -13.83 -16.71
CA VAL A 855 14.08 -14.63 -16.27
C VAL A 855 13.55 -15.86 -15.55
N VAL A 856 14.02 -17.03 -15.97
CA VAL A 856 13.60 -18.32 -15.45
C VAL A 856 14.78 -18.91 -14.70
N GLN A 857 14.66 -19.01 -13.39
CA GLN A 857 15.76 -19.45 -12.53
C GLN A 857 15.50 -20.87 -12.05
N ASN A 858 16.35 -21.83 -12.40
CA ASN A 858 16.32 -23.16 -11.79
C ASN A 858 16.65 -23.01 -10.29
N THR A 859 15.74 -23.40 -9.41
CA THR A 859 15.90 -23.26 -7.95
C THR A 859 16.73 -24.40 -7.34
N GLY A 860 16.97 -25.46 -8.11
CA GLY A 860 17.62 -26.69 -7.67
C GLY A 860 16.75 -27.59 -6.80
N LYS A 861 15.51 -27.18 -6.46
CA LYS A 861 14.58 -28.06 -5.73
C LYS A 861 14.04 -29.12 -6.68
N LEU A 862 14.04 -30.36 -6.22
CA LEU A 862 13.71 -31.51 -7.04
C LEU A 862 12.31 -32.04 -6.76
N PHE A 863 11.62 -32.43 -7.84
CA PHE A 863 10.24 -32.90 -7.80
C PHE A 863 10.09 -34.18 -8.62
N ARG A 864 9.19 -35.05 -8.14
CA ARG A 864 8.65 -36.17 -8.89
C ARG A 864 7.27 -35.78 -9.42
N ALA A 865 7.16 -35.70 -10.74
CA ALA A 865 5.90 -35.50 -11.46
C ALA A 865 5.47 -36.82 -12.13
N VAL A 866 4.26 -37.29 -11.84
CA VAL A 866 3.66 -38.51 -12.41
C VAL A 866 2.39 -38.11 -13.15
N LYS A 867 2.32 -38.45 -14.44
CA LYS A 867 1.13 -38.18 -15.28
C LYS A 867 -0.08 -38.95 -14.74
N THR A 868 -1.17 -38.26 -14.46
CA THR A 868 -2.40 -38.84 -13.90
C THR A 868 -3.50 -38.98 -14.95
N HIS A 869 -3.64 -38.00 -15.84
CA HIS A 869 -4.69 -37.93 -16.83
C HIS A 869 -4.20 -37.36 -18.16
N SER A 870 -4.90 -37.64 -19.25
CA SER A 870 -4.62 -37.11 -20.58
C SER A 870 -5.91 -37.02 -21.36
N GLU A 871 -6.23 -35.83 -21.85
CA GLU A 871 -7.45 -35.58 -22.60
C GLU A 871 -7.13 -34.86 -23.90
N MET A 872 -7.76 -35.31 -24.98
CA MET A 872 -7.59 -34.73 -26.30
C MET A 872 -8.76 -33.79 -26.60
N HIS A 873 -8.44 -32.56 -26.98
CA HIS A 873 -9.44 -31.54 -27.28
C HIS A 873 -9.30 -31.07 -28.73
N THR A 874 -10.43 -31.01 -29.42
CA THR A 874 -10.55 -30.53 -30.80
C THR A 874 -11.48 -29.31 -30.84
N ARG A 875 -11.59 -28.67 -32.01
CA ARG A 875 -12.47 -27.52 -32.22
C ARG A 875 -13.87 -27.72 -31.63
N GLY A 876 -14.32 -26.71 -30.88
CA GLY A 876 -15.62 -26.71 -30.21
C GLY A 876 -15.61 -27.33 -28.82
N ALA A 877 -14.53 -28.02 -28.43
CA ALA A 877 -14.34 -28.50 -27.06
C ALA A 877 -14.02 -27.35 -26.09
N THR A 878 -14.26 -27.61 -24.80
CA THR A 878 -13.85 -26.77 -23.68
C THR A 878 -13.11 -27.64 -22.68
N TYR A 879 -12.01 -27.14 -22.11
CA TYR A 879 -11.33 -27.80 -20.99
C TYR A 879 -11.01 -26.78 -19.90
N SER A 880 -10.87 -27.27 -18.67
CA SER A 880 -10.62 -26.42 -17.50
C SER A 880 -9.51 -27.03 -16.66
N VAL A 881 -8.72 -26.16 -16.03
CA VAL A 881 -7.60 -26.52 -15.18
C VAL A 881 -7.84 -25.85 -13.82
N PRO A 882 -8.07 -26.65 -12.76
CA PRO A 882 -8.18 -26.13 -11.41
C PRO A 882 -6.94 -25.34 -10.98
N ALA A 883 -7.12 -24.42 -10.04
CA ALA A 883 -6.00 -23.69 -9.45
C ALA A 883 -4.99 -24.68 -8.81
N ALA A 884 -3.69 -24.43 -9.01
CA ALA A 884 -2.57 -25.26 -8.57
C ALA A 884 -2.44 -26.68 -9.17
N GLU A 885 -3.32 -27.10 -10.10
CA GLU A 885 -3.11 -28.36 -10.81
C GLU A 885 -1.97 -28.20 -11.84
N PHE A 886 -0.99 -29.11 -11.80
CA PHE A 886 0.11 -29.11 -12.75
C PHE A 886 -0.30 -29.79 -14.05
N HIS A 887 -0.12 -29.09 -15.16
CA HIS A 887 -0.48 -29.60 -16.48
C HIS A 887 0.48 -29.16 -17.60
N VAL A 888 0.31 -29.78 -18.77
CA VAL A 888 0.92 -29.33 -20.03
C VAL A 888 -0.02 -29.60 -21.20
N SER A 889 -0.18 -28.60 -22.07
CA SER A 889 -0.91 -28.74 -23.32
C SER A 889 0.06 -29.02 -24.47
N GLU A 890 -0.01 -30.23 -25.02
CA GLU A 890 0.79 -30.69 -26.15
C GLU A 890 0.03 -30.48 -27.47
N VAL A 891 0.72 -29.91 -28.46
CA VAL A 891 0.21 -29.74 -29.83
C VAL A 891 1.26 -30.27 -30.78
N ALA A 892 0.87 -31.07 -31.78
CA ALA A 892 1.80 -31.59 -32.77
C ALA A 892 2.61 -30.45 -33.44
N PRO A 893 3.94 -30.58 -33.65
CA PRO A 893 4.82 -29.49 -34.08
C PRO A 893 4.37 -28.75 -35.34
N ASP A 894 3.85 -29.49 -36.32
CA ASP A 894 3.45 -28.97 -37.63
C ASP A 894 1.95 -28.68 -37.73
N SER A 895 1.26 -28.57 -36.60
CA SER A 895 -0.19 -28.31 -36.54
C SER A 895 -0.49 -26.93 -35.98
N LEU A 896 -1.55 -26.30 -36.52
CA LEU A 896 -2.15 -25.11 -35.93
C LEU A 896 -3.08 -25.55 -34.80
N HIS A 897 -3.00 -24.90 -33.65
CA HIS A 897 -3.98 -25.04 -32.58
C HIS A 897 -4.30 -23.65 -32.03
N ALA A 898 -5.57 -23.36 -31.79
CA ALA A 898 -5.99 -22.04 -31.32
C ALA A 898 -7.07 -22.13 -30.26
N THR A 899 -6.94 -21.32 -29.21
CA THR A 899 -7.89 -21.30 -28.09
C THR A 899 -8.21 -19.87 -27.65
N ILE A 900 -9.42 -19.67 -27.12
CA ILE A 900 -9.69 -18.55 -26.22
C ILE A 900 -9.40 -19.05 -24.82
N PHE A 901 -8.42 -18.44 -24.15
CA PHE A 901 -8.00 -18.74 -22.79
C PHE A 901 -8.59 -17.73 -21.82
N PHE A 902 -9.16 -18.21 -20.72
CA PHE A 902 -9.73 -17.42 -19.63
C PHE A 902 -9.13 -17.81 -18.28
N PHE A 903 -8.89 -16.80 -17.46
CA PHE A 903 -8.34 -16.88 -16.11
C PHE A 903 -9.26 -16.10 -15.15
N ASP A 904 -9.69 -16.71 -14.05
CA ASP A 904 -10.58 -16.11 -13.04
C ASP A 904 -10.04 -16.26 -11.62
N SER A 905 -9.49 -15.18 -11.07
CA SER A 905 -8.91 -15.20 -9.72
C SER A 905 -9.94 -15.48 -8.62
N ALA A 906 -11.22 -15.19 -8.86
CA ALA A 906 -12.28 -15.40 -7.88
C ALA A 906 -12.65 -16.88 -7.68
N ARG A 907 -12.29 -17.75 -8.63
CA ARG A 907 -12.63 -19.19 -8.62
C ARG A 907 -11.55 -20.08 -8.02
N GLY A 908 -10.52 -19.48 -7.45
CA GLY A 908 -9.40 -20.15 -6.81
C GLY A 908 -8.18 -19.27 -6.99
N PHE A 909 -7.38 -19.09 -5.94
CA PHE A 909 -6.12 -18.37 -6.03
C PHE A 909 -5.12 -19.03 -5.08
N VAL A 910 -4.02 -19.52 -5.63
CA VAL A 910 -2.91 -20.12 -4.90
C VAL A 910 -1.71 -19.22 -5.10
N LYS A 911 -1.19 -18.73 -3.98
CA LYS A 911 -0.15 -17.71 -3.91
C LYS A 911 1.14 -18.12 -4.64
N ASP A 912 1.40 -19.41 -4.76
CA ASP A 912 2.68 -19.98 -5.19
C ASP A 912 2.49 -21.09 -6.25
N ALA A 913 1.76 -20.83 -7.33
CA ALA A 913 1.70 -21.77 -8.45
C ALA A 913 3.10 -21.97 -9.05
N GLY A 914 3.58 -23.21 -9.04
CA GLY A 914 4.92 -23.58 -9.44
C GLY A 914 5.04 -23.88 -10.93
N VAL A 915 6.29 -23.83 -11.40
CA VAL A 915 6.70 -24.25 -12.75
C VAL A 915 7.84 -25.24 -12.62
N LEU A 916 7.77 -26.34 -13.37
CA LEU A 916 8.76 -27.39 -13.38
C LEU A 916 9.41 -27.51 -14.76
N GLY A 917 10.72 -27.70 -14.76
CA GLY A 917 11.53 -27.88 -15.96
C GLY A 917 12.54 -29.03 -15.79
N PRO A 918 13.51 -29.17 -16.72
CA PRO A 918 14.51 -30.22 -16.67
C PRO A 918 15.29 -30.22 -15.36
N LYS A 919 15.49 -31.39 -14.74
CA LYS A 919 16.20 -31.49 -13.45
C LYS A 919 17.62 -30.92 -13.47
N ASP A 920 18.30 -31.01 -14.62
CA ASP A 920 19.70 -30.60 -14.81
C ASP A 920 19.82 -29.33 -15.69
N GLY A 921 18.72 -28.60 -15.94
CA GLY A 921 18.73 -27.44 -16.85
C GLY A 921 19.28 -26.18 -16.20
N GLU A 922 19.98 -25.34 -16.96
CA GLU A 922 20.46 -24.04 -16.46
C GLU A 922 19.33 -23.00 -16.38
N SER A 923 19.57 -21.93 -15.62
CA SER A 923 18.70 -20.74 -15.63
C SER A 923 18.84 -20.00 -16.96
N PHE A 924 17.75 -19.48 -17.51
CA PHE A 924 17.78 -18.78 -18.80
C PHE A 924 16.86 -17.56 -18.82
N THR A 925 17.14 -16.62 -19.72
CA THR A 925 16.24 -15.47 -19.97
C THR A 925 15.42 -15.74 -21.20
N GLN A 926 14.10 -15.70 -21.04
CA GLN A 926 13.17 -15.80 -22.13
C GLN A 926 12.83 -14.42 -22.66
N LEU A 927 13.19 -14.13 -23.91
CA LEU A 927 12.78 -12.90 -24.58
C LEU A 927 11.35 -13.03 -25.11
N ARG A 928 10.52 -12.01 -24.88
CA ARG A 928 9.21 -11.84 -25.49
C ARG A 928 9.35 -10.87 -26.66
N ASP A 929 9.89 -11.38 -27.76
CA ASP A 929 10.03 -10.58 -28.99
C ASP A 929 8.64 -10.16 -29.51
N PRO A 930 8.54 -9.03 -30.25
CA PRO A 930 7.38 -8.74 -31.06
C PRO A 930 7.07 -9.96 -31.93
N ALA A 931 5.80 -10.36 -32.01
CA ALA A 931 5.39 -11.60 -32.68
C ALA A 931 5.82 -11.70 -34.16
N GLY A 932 6.23 -10.57 -34.77
CA GLY A 932 6.54 -10.48 -36.20
C GLY A 932 5.32 -10.75 -37.10
N VAL A 933 4.15 -10.86 -36.49
CA VAL A 933 2.85 -11.20 -37.08
C VAL A 933 1.83 -10.31 -36.40
N THR A 934 0.94 -9.72 -37.20
CA THR A 934 -0.15 -8.86 -36.73
C THR A 934 -1.31 -9.70 -36.15
N PRO A 935 -2.14 -9.12 -35.27
CA PRO A 935 -3.35 -9.82 -34.81
C PRO A 935 -4.31 -10.21 -35.94
N ALA A 936 -4.37 -9.41 -37.01
CA ALA A 936 -5.15 -9.71 -38.20
C ALA A 936 -4.65 -10.97 -38.91
N GLU A 937 -3.34 -11.09 -39.15
CA GLU A 937 -2.74 -12.27 -39.76
C GLU A 937 -2.96 -13.54 -38.92
N LEU A 938 -2.92 -13.43 -37.58
CA LEU A 938 -3.26 -14.55 -36.70
C LEU A 938 -4.73 -14.95 -36.80
N ALA A 939 -5.63 -13.96 -36.80
CA ALA A 939 -7.06 -14.22 -36.91
C ALA A 939 -7.44 -14.86 -38.25
N GLU A 940 -6.77 -14.48 -39.34
CA GLU A 940 -6.94 -15.10 -40.65
C GLU A 940 -6.39 -16.53 -40.68
N ALA A 941 -5.22 -16.79 -40.07
CA ALA A 941 -4.66 -18.14 -39.98
C ALA A 941 -5.60 -19.11 -39.25
N VAL A 942 -6.14 -18.69 -38.09
CA VAL A 942 -7.12 -19.48 -37.33
C VAL A 942 -8.39 -19.70 -38.14
N SER A 943 -8.85 -18.68 -38.87
CA SER A 943 -10.05 -18.79 -39.70
C SER A 943 -9.87 -19.75 -40.87
N HIS A 944 -8.71 -19.74 -41.51
CA HIS A 944 -8.38 -20.66 -42.58
C HIS A 944 -8.38 -22.12 -42.08
N ALA A 945 -7.74 -22.39 -40.94
CA ALA A 945 -7.76 -23.72 -40.33
C ALA A 945 -9.19 -24.19 -40.02
N ARG A 946 -10.03 -23.31 -39.46
CA ARG A 946 -11.45 -23.61 -39.22
C ARG A 946 -12.24 -23.91 -40.50
N LEU A 947 -11.90 -23.27 -41.61
CA LEU A 947 -12.56 -23.56 -42.89
C LEU A 947 -12.13 -24.93 -43.43
N GLN A 948 -10.84 -25.27 -43.31
CA GLN A 948 -10.31 -26.58 -43.71
C GLN A 948 -10.93 -27.71 -42.88
N GLU A 949 -10.97 -27.58 -41.55
CA GLU A 949 -11.61 -28.56 -40.64
C GLU A 949 -13.12 -28.72 -40.86
N ALA A 950 -13.79 -27.76 -41.48
CA ALA A 950 -15.21 -27.88 -41.82
C ALA A 950 -15.42 -28.56 -43.18
N GLN A 951 -14.37 -28.69 -43.99
CA GLN A 951 -14.36 -29.36 -45.30
C GLN A 951 -13.86 -30.81 -45.20
N GLU A 952 -13.01 -31.12 -44.22
CA GLU A 952 -12.61 -32.46 -43.78
C GLU A 952 -13.71 -33.12 -42.94
#